data_AF-A0A3A4NLR8-F1
#
_entry.id   AF-A0A3A4NLR8-F1
#
_cell.length_a   1.000
_cell.length_b   1.000
_cell.length_c   1.000
_cell.angle_alpha   90.00
_cell.angle_beta   90.00
_cell.angle_gamma   90.00
#
_symmetry.space_group_name_H-M   'P 1'
#
loop_
_entity.id
_entity.type
_entity.pdbx_description
1 polymer ?
#
loop_
_entity_poly.entity_id
_entity_poly.type
_entity_poly.pdbx_seq_one_letter_code
_entity_poly.pdbx_strand_id
1 'polypeptide(L)'
;MIIKKTSLLAIVLLILCPVVLTSACSGGGGGGGGGGGDTGHVLDQEADFLVSGHADAMAEAFVHWDEEDPPEVPVTCAKCHNTAGFQDFLGVDGSTVRVVDFAVAIDPAANNAFTCDLCHNSEIDHWNSVIFPSGAEVTGLQREAFCMECHQGRESTVSVDAAIAAAAPPDDDTVSASLSFKNVHYFPAAATLYGGTAMGAYQYTGKSYDVKFAHVEGFDTCIDCHNPHSLEVEVQSCQPCHTGAATAADLVNIRMLGSTRDYDGDGNITEGMAREIETLQSMLYAAIQAYASEVAGADIIYDPNAYPYFFGDTNGNGVVDEGEAKYASWTARLVRAAYNHHYVVKDPGSYAHNGKYIVELLYDSIEDINSALAPASQIDLSSAHRIDAGHFAGSEEAFRHWDGDGEVSSSCSRCHSATGLAEYLETGTVATQALANGFLCSTCHDAIPNFSSQRLAVQVTFPSGEVIDSGDNTTNLCMQCHQGRESKVSVDAKTTGKPEDTIDATLSFVNVHYFAAGATRYGTEALGGYEYDGMSYDGYFPHVAAYSACNDCHDTHALEPKVEVCGQCHAGVVDPADMFNIRMAGSTVDYNGNGNVTEGISSEIEGLRTLLYAAIQAYPATVPGANPIAYDGSSYPYFFDDLNGNGVADAGEGKYTTWTPRLLKAAYNMQYTLKDPGCSAHNAKYVIELLYDGINSLDPTVAAGLTRNDEGHFNAASEAFRHWDGDGEVSASCTRCHAPAAGFDYYIQNGVDSPAALPVSYGLTCETCHTGTDFAGSAPRKFVPSVTFKSGVTITNNPATPDDSFLCIVCHQGRESKSTIDAAIGAGSFSFKNVHYLPAGAIQYGSDAIIGYQYDGKSYVEMFDHFSPNSAQCNFCHELAPEKHTFHVVLTTECTGCHGPVATVEDIRTLRATDYDGDTNNTERLIDEIATLGNALYAEIQTYAATTLGSPIVYDEHAHPYFFIDTNGNGVRDAGEDSKYTAWDGALMKAAHNFQIWVKEPGAWAHNTNYIAQLLIDSIEDLGGDVSSFKRP
;
A
#
# COMPACT_ATOMS: atom_id res chain seq x y z
N MET A 1 23.43 33.36 -37.38
CA MET A 1 24.00 34.53 -38.08
C MET A 1 22.94 35.62 -38.21
N ILE A 2 23.34 36.90 -38.18
CA ILE A 2 22.56 38.10 -37.80
C ILE A 2 21.49 38.54 -38.83
N ILE A 3 20.27 38.76 -38.32
CA ILE A 3 19.23 39.77 -38.63
C ILE A 3 19.27 40.51 -39.98
N LYS A 4 18.14 40.44 -40.73
CA LYS A 4 17.44 41.63 -41.25
C LYS A 4 15.96 41.36 -41.58
N LYS A 5 15.08 41.95 -40.77
CA LYS A 5 13.68 42.25 -41.07
C LYS A 5 13.58 43.25 -42.22
N THR A 6 12.60 43.08 -43.10
CA THR A 6 11.87 44.21 -43.70
C THR A 6 10.42 43.79 -43.93
N SER A 7 9.54 44.42 -43.17
CA SER A 7 8.09 44.42 -43.33
C SER A 7 7.70 45.00 -44.68
N LEU A 8 6.74 44.38 -45.37
CA LEU A 8 5.84 45.11 -46.27
C LEU A 8 4.39 44.73 -45.96
N LEU A 9 3.70 45.70 -45.40
CA LEU A 9 2.26 45.77 -45.23
C LEU A 9 1.62 45.76 -46.64
N ALA A 10 0.85 44.74 -46.99
CA ALA A 10 -0.02 44.78 -48.16
C ALA A 10 -1.47 44.92 -47.69
N ILE A 11 -1.98 46.14 -47.86
CA ILE A 11 -3.36 46.55 -47.69
C ILE A 11 -4.22 45.72 -48.65
N VAL A 12 -5.07 44.83 -48.11
CA VAL A 12 -6.14 44.20 -48.90
C VAL A 12 -7.25 45.23 -49.07
N LEU A 13 -7.33 45.78 -50.27
CA LEU A 13 -8.38 46.65 -50.73
C LEU A 13 -9.66 45.80 -50.91
N LEU A 14 -10.68 46.06 -50.10
CA LEU A 14 -12.04 45.56 -50.33
C LEU A 14 -12.50 45.97 -51.74
N ILE A 15 -12.54 45.03 -52.67
CA ILE A 15 -13.31 45.13 -53.91
C ILE A 15 -14.56 44.30 -53.71
N LEU A 16 -15.66 44.99 -53.43
CA LEU A 16 -17.02 44.48 -53.56
C LEU A 16 -17.25 44.04 -55.02
N CYS A 17 -17.26 42.74 -55.26
CA CYS A 17 -17.85 42.13 -56.45
C CYS A 17 -19.05 41.30 -55.99
N PRO A 18 -20.26 41.51 -56.55
CA PRO A 18 -21.45 40.78 -56.12
C PRO A 18 -21.36 39.35 -56.65
N VAL A 19 -21.16 38.39 -55.75
CA VAL A 19 -21.39 36.98 -56.06
C VAL A 19 -22.89 36.82 -56.30
N VAL A 20 -23.22 36.49 -57.55
CA VAL A 20 -24.55 36.08 -57.95
C VAL A 20 -24.82 34.73 -57.28
N LEU A 21 -25.69 34.71 -56.27
CA LEU A 21 -26.30 33.49 -55.77
C LEU A 21 -27.05 32.80 -56.92
N THR A 22 -26.51 31.70 -57.42
CA THR A 22 -27.31 30.71 -58.13
C THR A 22 -27.80 29.68 -57.13
N SER A 23 -29.07 29.82 -56.78
CA SER A 23 -29.89 28.84 -56.06
C SER A 23 -29.90 27.50 -56.81
N ALA A 24 -29.47 26.42 -56.16
CA ALA A 24 -29.88 25.07 -56.51
C ALA A 24 -29.69 24.11 -55.32
N CYS A 25 -30.55 24.23 -54.30
CA CYS A 25 -30.92 23.11 -53.42
C CYS A 25 -32.37 23.32 -52.98
N SER A 26 -33.30 22.81 -53.78
CA SER A 26 -34.70 22.66 -53.40
C SER A 26 -35.13 21.23 -53.69
N GLY A 27 -35.02 20.36 -52.68
CA GLY A 27 -35.65 19.04 -52.63
C GLY A 27 -36.59 19.02 -51.43
N GLY A 28 -37.89 18.94 -51.69
CA GLY A 28 -38.94 19.15 -50.69
C GLY A 28 -39.27 17.93 -49.82
N GLY A 29 -39.53 18.20 -48.55
CA GLY A 29 -40.30 17.36 -47.63
C GLY A 29 -40.97 18.27 -46.59
N GLY A 30 -42.27 18.54 -46.77
CA GLY A 30 -43.01 19.49 -45.94
C GLY A 30 -43.49 18.90 -44.61
N GLY A 31 -43.47 19.72 -43.54
CA GLY A 31 -44.04 19.29 -42.26
C GLY A 31 -43.97 20.23 -41.05
N GLY A 32 -43.95 21.56 -41.23
CA GLY A 32 -44.47 22.58 -40.30
C GLY A 32 -44.04 22.63 -38.81
N GLY A 33 -43.41 23.75 -38.42
CA GLY A 33 -43.65 24.34 -37.08
C GLY A 33 -42.50 25.09 -36.41
N GLY A 34 -42.27 26.34 -36.80
CA GLY A 34 -41.94 27.46 -35.89
C GLY A 34 -40.59 27.50 -35.16
N GLY A 35 -39.67 28.37 -35.65
CA GLY A 35 -38.53 28.89 -34.87
C GLY A 35 -37.52 29.63 -35.75
N GLY A 36 -37.64 30.95 -35.87
CA GLY A 36 -36.77 31.80 -36.72
C GLY A 36 -35.36 32.04 -36.18
N GLY A 37 -34.67 31.00 -35.71
CA GLY A 37 -33.27 31.03 -35.28
C GLY A 37 -32.31 30.19 -36.15
N ASP A 38 -32.83 29.34 -37.04
CA ASP A 38 -32.08 28.22 -37.63
C ASP A 38 -31.26 28.60 -38.89
N THR A 39 -31.72 29.56 -39.69
CA THR A 39 -31.03 29.91 -40.95
C THR A 39 -29.71 30.68 -40.75
N GLY A 40 -29.51 31.30 -39.59
CA GLY A 40 -28.24 31.97 -39.26
C GLY A 40 -27.15 30.97 -38.91
N HIS A 41 -27.49 29.97 -38.08
CA HIS A 41 -26.57 28.90 -37.67
C HIS A 41 -26.10 28.03 -38.84
N VAL A 42 -26.98 27.72 -39.79
CA VAL A 42 -26.61 26.93 -40.99
C VAL A 42 -25.62 27.70 -41.88
N LEU A 43 -25.78 29.02 -42.03
CA LEU A 43 -24.86 29.84 -42.82
C LEU A 43 -23.48 29.95 -42.17
N ASP A 44 -23.41 29.99 -40.84
CA ASP A 44 -22.14 30.00 -40.10
C ASP A 44 -21.42 28.64 -40.24
N GLN A 45 -22.13 27.51 -40.16
CA GLN A 45 -21.56 26.17 -40.38
C GLN A 45 -21.06 25.96 -41.82
N GLU A 46 -21.79 26.44 -42.82
CA GLU A 46 -21.34 26.42 -44.21
C GLU A 46 -20.07 27.26 -44.40
N ALA A 47 -19.98 28.42 -43.75
CA ALA A 47 -18.79 29.28 -43.82
C ALA A 47 -17.57 28.61 -43.16
N ASP A 48 -17.74 27.98 -42.00
CA ASP A 48 -16.68 27.24 -41.31
C ASP A 48 -16.17 26.06 -42.15
N PHE A 49 -17.08 25.29 -42.78
CA PHE A 49 -16.70 24.18 -43.64
C PHE A 49 -15.89 24.63 -44.86
N LEU A 50 -16.31 25.72 -45.52
CA LEU A 50 -15.65 26.23 -46.74
C LEU A 50 -14.21 26.70 -46.52
N VAL A 51 -13.80 26.96 -45.29
CA VAL A 51 -12.41 27.32 -44.95
C VAL A 51 -11.63 26.16 -44.32
N SER A 52 -12.27 25.01 -44.14
CA SER A 52 -11.65 23.80 -43.59
C SER A 52 -10.77 23.07 -44.61
N GLY A 53 -9.85 22.24 -44.12
CA GLY A 53 -9.03 21.38 -44.99
C GLY A 53 -9.84 20.39 -45.83
N HIS A 54 -11.06 20.02 -45.40
CA HIS A 54 -11.94 19.13 -46.18
C HIS A 54 -12.56 19.81 -47.41
N ALA A 55 -12.68 21.14 -47.41
CA ALA A 55 -13.19 21.91 -48.55
C ALA A 55 -12.08 22.53 -49.42
N ASP A 56 -10.81 22.39 -49.03
CA ASP A 56 -9.68 22.96 -49.75
C ASP A 56 -9.39 22.17 -51.04
N ALA A 57 -10.03 22.59 -52.13
CA ALA A 57 -9.88 22.03 -53.47
C ALA A 57 -8.43 21.99 -53.97
N MET A 58 -7.52 22.77 -53.39
CA MET A 58 -6.12 22.86 -53.80
C MET A 58 -5.19 22.02 -52.92
N ALA A 59 -5.71 21.37 -51.87
CA ALA A 59 -4.92 20.49 -51.03
C ALA A 59 -4.44 19.28 -51.83
N GLU A 60 -3.20 18.83 -51.57
CA GLU A 60 -2.59 17.66 -52.22
C GLU A 60 -3.51 16.43 -52.19
N ALA A 61 -4.30 16.27 -51.12
CA ALA A 61 -5.27 15.19 -50.99
C ALA A 61 -6.31 15.13 -52.12
N PHE A 62 -6.59 16.23 -52.82
CA PHE A 62 -7.62 16.28 -53.88
C PHE A 62 -7.06 16.55 -55.27
N VAL A 63 -5.83 17.06 -55.38
CA VAL A 63 -5.19 17.38 -56.67
C VAL A 63 -4.13 16.36 -57.12
N HIS A 64 -3.78 15.39 -56.26
CA HIS A 64 -2.71 14.41 -56.53
C HIS A 64 -2.83 13.71 -57.90
N TRP A 65 -4.06 13.43 -58.34
CA TRP A 65 -4.35 12.69 -59.58
C TRP A 65 -4.73 13.59 -60.76
N ASP A 66 -4.63 14.92 -60.65
CA ASP A 66 -5.04 15.86 -61.70
C ASP A 66 -4.23 15.71 -62.99
N GLU A 67 -2.98 15.26 -62.88
CA GLU A 67 -2.06 15.06 -64.02
C GLU A 67 -2.12 13.63 -64.61
N GLU A 68 -2.89 12.71 -64.02
CA GLU A 68 -3.07 11.35 -64.53
C GLU A 68 -3.98 11.30 -65.77
N ASP A 69 -3.85 10.25 -66.60
CA ASP A 69 -4.64 10.08 -67.84
C ASP A 69 -5.36 8.70 -67.87
N PRO A 70 -6.69 8.64 -67.63
CA PRO A 70 -7.58 9.77 -67.31
C PRO A 70 -7.38 10.30 -65.87
N PRO A 71 -7.77 11.55 -65.59
CA PRO A 71 -7.70 12.10 -64.23
C PRO A 71 -8.79 11.44 -63.37
N GLU A 72 -8.39 10.49 -62.53
CA GLU A 72 -9.28 9.73 -61.66
C GLU A 72 -8.61 9.41 -60.32
N VAL A 73 -9.40 9.46 -59.24
CA VAL A 73 -8.97 8.93 -57.95
C VAL A 73 -9.14 7.42 -57.98
N PRO A 74 -8.07 6.63 -57.80
CA PRO A 74 -8.15 5.17 -57.85
C PRO A 74 -9.05 4.61 -56.75
N VAL A 75 -9.64 3.43 -57.01
CA VAL A 75 -10.51 2.69 -56.06
C VAL A 75 -9.93 2.64 -54.63
N THR A 76 -8.64 2.36 -54.50
CA THR A 76 -7.97 2.22 -53.20
C THR A 76 -7.81 3.51 -52.41
N CYS A 77 -8.04 4.66 -53.05
CA CYS A 77 -7.86 6.00 -52.48
C CYS A 77 -9.20 6.75 -52.40
N ALA A 78 -10.15 6.45 -53.27
CA ALA A 78 -11.38 7.22 -53.43
C ALA A 78 -12.26 7.30 -52.17
N LYS A 79 -12.21 6.30 -51.27
CA LYS A 79 -12.92 6.34 -49.98
C LYS A 79 -12.68 7.64 -49.21
N CYS A 80 -11.43 8.12 -49.18
CA CYS A 80 -11.02 9.23 -48.32
C CYS A 80 -10.47 10.43 -49.10
N HIS A 81 -10.65 10.44 -50.42
CA HIS A 81 -10.14 11.50 -51.29
C HIS A 81 -11.19 12.02 -52.27
N ASN A 82 -12.45 11.58 -52.18
CA ASN A 82 -13.55 12.17 -52.94
C ASN A 82 -14.92 11.88 -52.30
N THR A 83 -15.87 12.83 -52.39
CA THR A 83 -17.25 12.65 -51.86
C THR A 83 -17.95 11.43 -52.48
N ALA A 84 -17.88 11.26 -53.79
CA ALA A 84 -18.56 10.17 -54.49
C ALA A 84 -17.96 8.81 -54.10
N GLY A 85 -16.64 8.74 -53.90
CA GLY A 85 -15.97 7.52 -53.45
C GLY A 85 -16.37 7.11 -52.02
N PHE A 86 -16.60 8.08 -51.13
CA PHE A 86 -17.13 7.76 -49.80
C PHE A 86 -18.61 7.37 -49.83
N GLN A 87 -19.42 8.01 -50.68
CA GLN A 87 -20.83 7.64 -50.86
C GLN A 87 -20.99 6.23 -51.44
N ASP A 88 -20.11 5.85 -52.39
CA ASP A 88 -19.98 4.48 -52.88
C ASP A 88 -19.60 3.54 -51.73
N PHE A 89 -18.58 3.87 -50.92
CA PHE A 89 -18.24 3.07 -49.74
C PHE A 89 -19.42 2.89 -48.75
N LEU A 90 -20.26 3.91 -48.58
CA LEU A 90 -21.44 3.84 -47.72
C LEU A 90 -22.62 3.10 -48.37
N GLY A 91 -22.61 2.86 -49.68
CA GLY A 91 -23.74 2.29 -50.44
C GLY A 91 -24.87 3.27 -50.72
N VAL A 92 -24.63 4.59 -50.62
CA VAL A 92 -25.64 5.65 -50.80
C VAL A 92 -26.23 5.64 -52.22
N ASP A 93 -25.44 5.26 -53.21
CA ASP A 93 -25.84 5.16 -54.62
C ASP A 93 -26.38 3.76 -55.01
N GLY A 94 -26.51 2.85 -54.02
CA GLY A 94 -26.94 1.47 -54.21
C GLY A 94 -25.81 0.48 -54.51
N SER A 95 -24.55 0.91 -54.38
CA SER A 95 -23.37 0.04 -54.44
C SER A 95 -23.23 -0.88 -53.22
N THR A 96 -22.18 -1.70 -53.23
CA THR A 96 -21.93 -2.63 -52.13
C THR A 96 -21.34 -1.90 -50.92
N VAL A 97 -22.09 -1.87 -49.81
CA VAL A 97 -21.63 -1.27 -48.54
C VAL A 97 -20.25 -1.80 -48.12
N ARG A 98 -19.40 -0.88 -47.65
CA ARG A 98 -17.97 -1.05 -47.30
C ARG A 98 -17.04 -1.37 -48.48
N VAL A 99 -17.47 -1.15 -49.72
CA VAL A 99 -16.67 -1.34 -50.92
C VAL A 99 -16.72 -0.07 -51.77
N VAL A 100 -15.57 0.34 -52.30
CA VAL A 100 -15.54 1.30 -53.42
C VAL A 100 -15.47 0.46 -54.68
N ASP A 101 -16.51 0.51 -55.50
CA ASP A 101 -16.65 -0.37 -56.66
C ASP A 101 -15.85 0.15 -57.87
N PHE A 102 -15.67 1.47 -57.99
CA PHE A 102 -15.03 2.10 -59.17
C PHE A 102 -14.09 3.26 -58.82
N ALA A 103 -13.12 3.52 -59.70
CA ALA A 103 -12.33 4.74 -59.64
C ALA A 103 -13.25 5.96 -59.88
N VAL A 104 -12.97 7.06 -59.20
CA VAL A 104 -13.80 8.27 -59.28
C VAL A 104 -13.17 9.24 -60.26
N ALA A 105 -13.83 9.47 -61.40
CA ALA A 105 -13.41 10.48 -62.36
C ALA A 105 -13.45 11.87 -61.72
N ILE A 106 -12.37 12.63 -61.89
CA ILE A 106 -12.25 14.01 -61.39
C ILE A 106 -12.11 14.98 -62.56
N ASP A 107 -12.55 16.23 -62.34
CA ASP A 107 -12.34 17.32 -63.28
C ASP A 107 -11.29 18.26 -62.68
N PRO A 108 -10.05 18.33 -63.23
CA PRO A 108 -9.01 19.22 -62.72
C PRO A 108 -9.39 20.71 -62.72
N ALA A 109 -10.48 21.10 -63.41
CA ALA A 109 -11.02 22.45 -63.40
C ALA A 109 -12.18 22.66 -62.41
N ALA A 110 -12.66 21.61 -61.74
CA ALA A 110 -13.74 21.64 -60.75
C ALA A 110 -13.22 21.54 -59.31
N ASN A 111 -14.11 21.75 -58.34
CA ASN A 111 -13.81 21.45 -56.94
C ASN A 111 -14.03 19.95 -56.69
N ASN A 112 -12.95 19.19 -56.55
CA ASN A 112 -12.98 17.75 -56.25
C ASN A 112 -12.86 17.44 -54.74
N ALA A 113 -12.80 18.46 -53.88
CA ALA A 113 -12.78 18.30 -52.44
C ALA A 113 -14.10 17.74 -51.89
N PHE A 114 -14.15 17.55 -50.57
CA PHE A 114 -15.38 17.09 -49.94
C PHE A 114 -16.49 18.14 -49.98
N THR A 115 -17.73 17.66 -49.97
CA THR A 115 -18.94 18.47 -49.93
C THR A 115 -19.80 18.07 -48.74
N CYS A 116 -20.85 18.84 -48.45
CA CYS A 116 -21.76 18.60 -47.32
C CYS A 116 -22.36 17.17 -47.35
N ASP A 117 -22.63 16.65 -48.55
CA ASP A 117 -23.26 15.35 -48.77
C ASP A 117 -22.38 14.15 -48.34
N LEU A 118 -21.09 14.39 -48.08
CA LEU A 118 -20.19 13.42 -47.46
C LEU A 118 -20.72 13.02 -46.08
N CYS A 119 -21.08 14.00 -45.25
CA CYS A 119 -21.46 13.82 -43.84
C CYS A 119 -22.98 13.91 -43.59
N HIS A 120 -23.73 14.44 -44.57
CA HIS A 120 -25.18 14.66 -44.50
C HIS A 120 -25.90 13.81 -45.55
N ASN A 121 -26.04 12.52 -45.29
CA ASN A 121 -26.82 11.59 -46.10
C ASN A 121 -27.57 10.58 -45.20
N SER A 122 -28.52 9.84 -45.78
CA SER A 122 -29.41 8.93 -45.02
C SER A 122 -28.70 7.73 -44.40
N GLU A 123 -27.54 7.34 -44.90
CA GLU A 123 -26.83 6.14 -44.44
C GLU A 123 -25.99 6.42 -43.17
N ILE A 124 -25.50 7.65 -43.02
CA ILE A 124 -24.66 8.04 -41.86
C ILE A 124 -25.41 7.97 -40.53
N ASP A 125 -26.73 8.22 -40.52
CA ASP A 125 -27.55 8.13 -39.30
C ASP A 125 -27.57 6.72 -38.69
N HIS A 126 -27.19 5.71 -39.46
CA HIS A 126 -27.11 4.31 -39.05
C HIS A 126 -25.67 3.75 -39.03
N TRP A 127 -24.67 4.54 -39.41
CA TRP A 127 -23.27 4.13 -39.42
C TRP A 127 -22.73 4.11 -37.99
N ASN A 128 -22.55 2.92 -37.42
CA ASN A 128 -22.29 2.75 -35.99
C ASN A 128 -21.09 1.82 -35.70
N SER A 129 -20.32 1.44 -36.72
CA SER A 129 -19.12 0.63 -36.54
C SER A 129 -18.00 0.98 -37.53
N VAL A 130 -16.76 0.72 -37.14
CA VAL A 130 -15.56 0.81 -37.98
C VAL A 130 -14.77 -0.49 -37.90
N ILE A 131 -14.14 -0.89 -39.01
CA ILE A 131 -13.23 -2.03 -39.07
C ILE A 131 -11.83 -1.49 -39.32
N PHE A 132 -10.97 -1.59 -38.31
CA PHE A 132 -9.58 -1.14 -38.39
C PHE A 132 -8.74 -2.01 -39.34
N PRO A 133 -7.60 -1.51 -39.85
CA PRO A 133 -6.69 -2.30 -40.69
C PRO A 133 -6.14 -3.57 -40.04
N SER A 134 -6.22 -3.71 -38.71
CA SER A 134 -5.93 -4.95 -37.97
C SER A 134 -7.00 -6.03 -38.13
N GLY A 135 -8.18 -5.67 -38.61
CA GLY A 135 -9.38 -6.51 -38.64
C GLY A 135 -10.27 -6.36 -37.40
N ALA A 136 -9.86 -5.56 -36.40
CA ALA A 136 -10.69 -5.28 -35.23
C ALA A 136 -11.92 -4.45 -35.63
N GLU A 137 -13.11 -4.89 -35.23
CA GLU A 137 -14.36 -4.12 -35.39
C GLU A 137 -14.75 -3.48 -34.05
N VAL A 138 -14.98 -2.17 -34.08
CA VAL A 138 -15.55 -1.43 -32.95
C VAL A 138 -16.96 -0.97 -33.32
N THR A 139 -17.92 -1.20 -32.42
CA THR A 139 -19.34 -0.88 -32.62
C THR A 139 -19.84 0.08 -31.53
N GLY A 140 -21.02 0.67 -31.71
CA GLY A 140 -21.62 1.56 -30.70
C GLY A 140 -21.09 3.00 -30.74
N LEU A 141 -20.36 3.35 -31.79
CA LEU A 141 -19.69 4.63 -32.02
C LEU A 141 -20.66 5.79 -32.32
N GLN A 142 -21.90 5.48 -32.68
CA GLN A 142 -22.84 6.46 -33.22
C GLN A 142 -22.19 7.21 -34.40
N ARG A 143 -22.46 8.51 -34.51
CA ARG A 143 -22.09 9.32 -35.68
C ARG A 143 -20.58 9.54 -35.84
N GLU A 144 -19.72 9.27 -34.86
CA GLU A 144 -18.26 9.44 -35.06
C GLU A 144 -17.64 8.32 -35.92
N ALA A 145 -18.35 7.20 -36.11
CA ALA A 145 -17.85 6.06 -36.87
C ALA A 145 -17.39 6.45 -38.28
N PHE A 146 -18.07 7.40 -38.93
CA PHE A 146 -17.68 7.84 -40.27
C PHE A 146 -16.35 8.60 -40.27
N CYS A 147 -16.03 9.36 -39.21
CA CYS A 147 -14.74 10.04 -39.07
C CYS A 147 -13.61 9.01 -39.05
N MET A 148 -13.84 7.91 -38.32
CA MET A 148 -12.88 6.83 -38.14
C MET A 148 -12.66 6.03 -39.44
N GLU A 149 -13.57 6.09 -40.42
CA GLU A 149 -13.36 5.38 -41.69
C GLU A 149 -12.15 5.91 -42.48
N CYS A 150 -11.81 7.19 -42.30
CA CYS A 150 -10.63 7.79 -42.93
C CYS A 150 -9.49 8.04 -41.95
N HIS A 151 -9.79 8.46 -40.71
CA HIS A 151 -8.77 8.76 -39.69
C HIS A 151 -8.29 7.53 -38.89
N GLN A 152 -8.27 6.35 -39.50
CA GLN A 152 -7.82 5.08 -38.89
C GLN A 152 -6.44 4.61 -39.38
N GLY A 153 -5.86 5.29 -40.38
CA GLY A 153 -4.71 4.77 -41.11
C GLY A 153 -5.04 3.59 -42.02
N ARG A 154 -4.03 3.04 -42.69
CA ARG A 154 -4.14 1.98 -43.71
C ARG A 154 -3.29 0.75 -43.44
N GLU A 155 -2.46 0.79 -42.42
CA GLU A 155 -1.57 -0.30 -42.01
C GLU A 155 -1.74 -0.52 -40.50
N SER A 156 -1.28 -1.66 -40.00
CA SER A 156 -1.38 -2.06 -38.60
C SER A 156 -0.23 -2.99 -38.23
N THR A 157 -0.17 -3.42 -36.96
CA THR A 157 0.71 -4.54 -36.54
C THR A 157 0.60 -5.73 -37.51
N VAL A 158 -0.63 -6.11 -37.89
CA VAL A 158 -0.91 -7.28 -38.75
C VAL A 158 -0.24 -7.15 -40.12
N SER A 159 -0.25 -5.96 -40.72
CA SER A 159 0.31 -5.78 -42.05
C SER A 159 1.83 -5.66 -42.05
N VAL A 160 2.42 -5.16 -40.96
CA VAL A 160 3.88 -5.20 -40.71
C VAL A 160 4.34 -6.65 -40.53
N ASP A 161 3.66 -7.43 -39.70
CA ASP A 161 3.95 -8.85 -39.49
C ASP A 161 3.82 -9.66 -40.78
N ALA A 162 2.78 -9.40 -41.57
CA ALA A 162 2.60 -10.04 -42.87
C ALA A 162 3.76 -9.74 -43.83
N ALA A 163 4.27 -8.49 -43.83
CA ALA A 163 5.43 -8.12 -44.65
C ALA A 163 6.72 -8.83 -44.19
N ILE A 164 6.94 -8.91 -42.88
CA ILE A 164 8.08 -9.62 -42.28
C ILE A 164 8.02 -11.12 -42.58
N ALA A 165 6.87 -11.74 -42.35
CA ALA A 165 6.65 -13.16 -42.62
C ALA A 165 6.83 -13.50 -44.12
N ALA A 166 6.36 -12.63 -45.02
CA ALA A 166 6.53 -12.81 -46.45
C ALA A 166 8.00 -12.66 -46.91
N ALA A 167 8.76 -11.76 -46.26
CA ALA A 167 10.18 -11.59 -46.54
C ALA A 167 11.05 -12.72 -45.98
N ALA A 168 10.59 -13.40 -44.92
CA ALA A 168 11.22 -14.54 -44.25
C ALA A 168 12.75 -14.36 -44.03
N PRO A 169 13.19 -13.26 -43.39
CA PRO A 169 14.60 -13.09 -43.09
C PRO A 169 15.07 -14.19 -42.12
N PRO A 170 16.36 -14.61 -42.19
CA PRO A 170 16.90 -15.66 -41.30
C PRO A 170 16.80 -15.34 -39.81
N ASP A 171 16.88 -14.06 -39.47
CA ASP A 171 16.73 -13.48 -38.15
C ASP A 171 16.27 -12.02 -38.28
N ASP A 172 15.96 -11.38 -37.15
CA ASP A 172 15.40 -10.03 -37.13
C ASP A 172 16.39 -8.94 -37.57
N ASP A 173 17.69 -9.25 -37.58
CA ASP A 173 18.79 -8.31 -37.81
C ASP A 173 19.44 -8.46 -39.20
N THR A 174 18.97 -9.42 -39.99
CA THR A 174 19.44 -9.63 -41.36
C THR A 174 18.70 -8.74 -42.34
N VAL A 175 19.46 -7.95 -43.11
CA VAL A 175 18.92 -7.13 -44.21
C VAL A 175 18.26 -8.02 -45.27
N SER A 176 17.02 -7.69 -45.64
CA SER A 176 16.27 -8.37 -46.68
C SER A 176 15.81 -7.39 -47.76
N ALA A 177 16.17 -7.67 -49.01
CA ALA A 177 15.72 -6.90 -50.17
C ALA A 177 14.21 -7.03 -50.44
N SER A 178 13.54 -7.99 -49.79
CA SER A 178 12.09 -8.17 -49.84
C SER A 178 11.34 -7.29 -48.83
N LEU A 179 12.06 -6.68 -47.88
CA LEU A 179 11.48 -5.73 -46.92
C LEU A 179 11.53 -4.31 -47.45
N SER A 180 10.51 -3.54 -47.06
CA SER A 180 10.40 -2.12 -47.32
C SER A 180 9.55 -1.45 -46.25
N PHE A 181 9.75 -0.15 -46.04
CA PHE A 181 8.93 0.65 -45.13
C PHE A 181 7.42 0.49 -45.40
N LYS A 182 6.65 0.38 -44.31
CA LYS A 182 5.18 0.33 -44.32
C LYS A 182 4.66 1.69 -43.86
N ASN A 183 3.77 2.31 -44.64
CA ASN A 183 3.27 3.65 -44.34
C ASN A 183 1.85 3.58 -43.77
N VAL A 184 1.65 4.02 -42.53
CA VAL A 184 0.32 4.08 -41.90
C VAL A 184 -0.67 4.97 -42.65
N HIS A 185 -0.23 6.01 -43.37
CA HIS A 185 -1.02 6.87 -44.26
C HIS A 185 -2.45 7.22 -43.77
N TYR A 186 -2.77 8.37 -43.17
CA TYR A 186 -2.09 9.47 -42.49
C TYR A 186 -3.12 9.96 -41.44
N PHE A 187 -2.72 10.65 -40.37
CA PHE A 187 -3.63 11.02 -39.26
C PHE A 187 -4.43 9.82 -38.71
N PRO A 188 -3.77 8.77 -38.18
CA PRO A 188 -4.44 7.58 -37.63
C PRO A 188 -5.06 7.82 -36.25
N ALA A 189 -5.66 8.99 -36.01
CA ALA A 189 -6.19 9.43 -34.72
C ALA A 189 -7.17 8.44 -34.09
N ALA A 190 -8.05 7.83 -34.90
CA ALA A 190 -8.98 6.81 -34.42
C ALA A 190 -8.27 5.54 -33.95
N ALA A 191 -7.24 5.10 -34.68
CA ALA A 191 -6.47 3.92 -34.27
C ALA A 191 -5.60 4.21 -33.04
N THR A 192 -5.13 5.46 -32.87
CA THR A 192 -4.45 5.91 -31.66
C THR A 192 -5.41 5.91 -30.47
N LEU A 193 -6.60 6.52 -30.61
CA LEU A 193 -7.62 6.58 -29.55
C LEU A 193 -7.96 5.18 -29.02
N TYR A 194 -8.13 4.21 -29.92
CA TYR A 194 -8.45 2.82 -29.56
C TYR A 194 -7.23 1.94 -29.21
N GLY A 195 -6.02 2.47 -29.37
CA GLY A 195 -4.76 1.88 -28.91
C GLY A 195 -4.62 0.37 -29.18
N GLY A 196 -4.43 -0.37 -28.09
CA GLY A 196 -4.40 -1.82 -27.99
C GLY A 196 -5.44 -2.53 -28.86
N THR A 197 -6.69 -2.06 -28.84
CA THR A 197 -7.81 -2.66 -29.56
C THR A 197 -7.71 -2.51 -31.08
N ALA A 198 -7.29 -1.33 -31.56
CA ALA A 198 -7.17 -1.06 -32.99
C ALA A 198 -5.88 -1.64 -33.59
N MET A 199 -4.83 -1.80 -32.78
CA MET A 199 -3.49 -2.25 -33.20
C MET A 199 -2.94 -1.44 -34.38
N GLY A 200 -3.22 -0.13 -34.37
CA GLY A 200 -2.81 0.81 -35.41
C GLY A 200 -1.29 0.90 -35.53
N ALA A 201 -0.59 1.13 -34.42
CA ALA A 201 0.86 1.05 -34.39
C ALA A 201 1.34 -0.41 -34.27
N TYR A 202 2.65 -0.64 -34.37
CA TYR A 202 3.24 -1.97 -34.19
C TYR A 202 3.39 -2.30 -32.70
N GLN A 203 2.68 -3.33 -32.26
CA GLN A 203 2.72 -3.86 -30.89
C GLN A 203 3.66 -5.07 -30.80
N TYR A 204 4.50 -5.11 -29.77
CA TYR A 204 5.48 -6.18 -29.58
C TYR A 204 4.87 -7.41 -28.91
N THR A 205 5.27 -8.59 -29.38
CA THR A 205 4.78 -9.86 -28.82
C THR A 205 5.15 -10.02 -27.35
N GLY A 206 4.20 -10.43 -26.52
CA GLY A 206 4.38 -10.62 -25.07
C GLY A 206 4.27 -9.34 -24.24
N LYS A 207 4.04 -8.19 -24.88
CA LYS A 207 3.72 -6.92 -24.22
C LYS A 207 2.21 -6.69 -24.23
N SER A 208 1.72 -5.97 -23.23
CA SER A 208 0.36 -5.45 -23.16
C SER A 208 0.37 -3.95 -23.38
N TYR A 209 -0.73 -3.42 -23.91
CA TYR A 209 -0.85 -2.02 -24.33
C TYR A 209 -2.16 -1.41 -23.84
N ASP A 210 -2.12 -0.12 -23.53
CA ASP A 210 -3.31 0.67 -23.22
C ASP A 210 -4.33 0.57 -24.37
N VAL A 211 -5.60 0.34 -24.02
CA VAL A 211 -6.71 0.20 -24.99
C VAL A 211 -7.35 1.56 -25.27
N LYS A 212 -8.68 1.63 -25.50
CA LYS A 212 -9.37 2.92 -25.68
C LYS A 212 -9.05 3.87 -24.53
N PHE A 213 -8.47 5.02 -24.84
CA PHE A 213 -8.33 6.10 -23.87
C PHE A 213 -9.72 6.60 -23.49
N ALA A 214 -10.04 6.50 -22.20
CA ALA A 214 -11.31 6.95 -21.66
C ALA A 214 -11.12 8.32 -21.00
N HIS A 215 -11.83 9.32 -21.50
CA HIS A 215 -11.89 10.63 -20.86
C HIS A 215 -13.06 10.69 -19.85
N VAL A 216 -13.24 11.83 -19.15
CA VAL A 216 -14.44 12.04 -18.32
C VAL A 216 -15.72 11.98 -19.17
N GLU A 217 -16.83 11.56 -18.56
CA GLU A 217 -18.13 11.47 -19.22
C GLU A 217 -18.50 12.78 -19.96
N GLY A 218 -18.94 12.65 -21.22
CA GLY A 218 -19.25 13.78 -22.10
C GLY A 218 -18.08 14.29 -22.95
N PHE A 219 -16.91 13.65 -22.89
CA PHE A 219 -15.72 13.96 -23.70
C PHE A 219 -15.08 12.69 -24.29
N ASP A 220 -15.90 11.72 -24.71
CA ASP A 220 -15.43 10.37 -25.08
C ASP A 220 -15.58 10.06 -26.59
N THR A 221 -16.01 11.05 -27.37
CA THR A 221 -16.16 10.98 -28.83
C THR A 221 -15.36 12.05 -29.56
N CYS A 222 -15.09 11.85 -30.85
CA CYS A 222 -14.36 12.82 -31.67
C CYS A 222 -15.02 14.21 -31.66
N ILE A 223 -16.36 14.24 -31.71
CA ILE A 223 -17.16 15.47 -31.84
C ILE A 223 -17.38 16.20 -30.51
N ASP A 224 -17.04 15.58 -29.39
CA ASP A 224 -17.03 16.28 -28.09
C ASP A 224 -15.84 17.27 -27.99
N CYS A 225 -14.77 17.00 -28.76
CA CYS A 225 -13.55 17.80 -28.79
C CYS A 225 -13.37 18.59 -30.09
N HIS A 226 -13.76 18.02 -31.24
CA HIS A 226 -13.55 18.62 -32.55
C HIS A 226 -14.85 19.15 -33.16
N ASN A 227 -14.77 20.34 -33.74
CA ASN A 227 -15.84 20.88 -34.56
C ASN A 227 -15.83 20.19 -35.94
N PRO A 228 -16.90 19.49 -36.34
CA PRO A 228 -16.92 18.76 -37.61
C PRO A 228 -16.95 19.65 -38.86
N HIS A 229 -17.25 20.95 -38.72
CA HIS A 229 -17.27 21.89 -39.84
C HIS A 229 -15.94 22.62 -39.98
N SER A 230 -15.41 23.24 -38.91
CA SER A 230 -14.13 23.96 -38.99
C SER A 230 -12.92 23.03 -38.93
N LEU A 231 -13.09 21.81 -38.39
CA LEU A 231 -12.04 20.83 -38.05
C LEU A 231 -11.12 21.28 -36.89
N GLU A 232 -11.41 22.42 -36.28
CA GLU A 232 -10.66 22.94 -35.13
C GLU A 232 -11.09 22.24 -33.83
N VAL A 233 -10.18 22.21 -32.86
CA VAL A 233 -10.47 21.77 -31.49
C VAL A 233 -11.20 22.87 -30.74
N GLU A 234 -12.28 22.53 -30.06
CA GLU A 234 -13.10 23.44 -29.25
C GLU A 234 -12.43 23.72 -27.89
N VAL A 235 -11.27 24.39 -27.88
CA VAL A 235 -10.39 24.57 -26.70
C VAL A 235 -11.11 25.09 -25.44
N GLN A 236 -12.15 25.90 -25.60
CA GLN A 236 -12.92 26.47 -24.50
C GLN A 236 -13.66 25.39 -23.67
N SER A 237 -13.99 24.24 -24.27
CA SER A 237 -14.62 23.12 -23.56
C SER A 237 -13.64 22.44 -22.58
N CYS A 238 -12.33 22.53 -22.84
CA CYS A 238 -11.27 21.91 -22.03
C CYS A 238 -10.94 22.71 -20.76
N GLN A 239 -11.09 24.04 -20.80
CA GLN A 239 -10.66 24.97 -19.75
C GLN A 239 -11.16 24.69 -18.32
N PRO A 240 -12.39 24.17 -18.10
CA PRO A 240 -12.85 23.85 -16.76
C PRO A 240 -11.97 22.84 -16.02
N CYS A 241 -11.32 21.92 -16.75
CA CYS A 241 -10.41 20.91 -16.20
C CYS A 241 -8.94 21.27 -16.45
N HIS A 242 -8.64 21.81 -17.63
CA HIS A 242 -7.29 22.15 -18.08
C HIS A 242 -7.10 23.67 -18.05
N THR A 243 -6.97 24.23 -16.85
CA THR A 243 -6.97 25.68 -16.62
C THR A 243 -5.86 26.45 -17.37
N GLY A 244 -4.81 25.76 -17.80
CA GLY A 244 -3.72 26.33 -18.61
C GLY A 244 -3.98 26.35 -20.12
N ALA A 245 -5.03 25.68 -20.62
CA ALA A 245 -5.32 25.54 -22.04
C ALA A 245 -6.21 26.68 -22.56
N ALA A 246 -5.61 27.83 -22.92
CA ALA A 246 -6.36 28.99 -23.41
C ALA A 246 -6.56 28.97 -24.94
N THR A 247 -5.61 28.37 -25.65
CA THR A 247 -5.53 28.33 -27.11
C THR A 247 -5.12 26.93 -27.58
N ALA A 248 -5.27 26.64 -28.87
CA ALA A 248 -4.86 25.34 -29.44
C ALA A 248 -3.35 25.06 -29.22
N ALA A 249 -2.53 26.10 -29.18
CA ALA A 249 -1.09 25.99 -28.91
C ALA A 249 -0.78 25.60 -27.45
N ASP A 250 -1.73 25.77 -26.53
CA ASP A 250 -1.55 25.42 -25.12
C ASP A 250 -1.83 23.94 -24.84
N LEU A 251 -2.50 23.23 -25.76
CA LEU A 251 -2.89 21.82 -25.59
C LEU A 251 -1.68 20.90 -25.37
N VAL A 252 -0.54 21.21 -25.98
CA VAL A 252 0.72 20.45 -25.80
C VAL A 252 1.26 20.49 -24.37
N ASN A 253 0.80 21.44 -23.55
CA ASN A 253 1.18 21.56 -22.15
C ASN A 253 0.20 20.84 -21.21
N ILE A 254 -0.83 20.16 -21.75
CA ILE A 254 -1.80 19.44 -20.94
C ILE A 254 -1.15 18.19 -20.31
N ARG A 255 -1.37 18.07 -19.00
CA ARG A 255 -1.05 16.91 -18.17
C ARG A 255 -2.03 16.87 -17.00
N MET A 256 -2.33 15.66 -16.51
CA MET A 256 -3.20 15.45 -15.35
C MET A 256 -2.49 14.58 -14.31
N LEU A 257 -3.03 14.53 -13.10
CA LEU A 257 -2.48 13.72 -12.00
C LEU A 257 -2.56 12.21 -12.24
N GLY A 258 -3.28 11.76 -13.26
CA GLY A 258 -3.28 10.37 -13.70
C GLY A 258 -2.11 10.01 -14.63
N SER A 259 -1.11 10.88 -14.79
CA SER A 259 0.06 10.68 -15.66
C SER A 259 1.32 11.35 -15.07
N THR A 260 1.69 11.02 -13.83
CA THR A 260 2.77 11.70 -13.07
C THR A 260 4.16 11.10 -13.24
N ARG A 261 4.32 10.08 -14.10
CA ARG A 261 5.61 9.43 -14.36
C ARG A 261 6.51 10.25 -15.29
N ASP A 262 7.81 10.20 -15.04
CA ASP A 262 8.83 10.72 -15.95
C ASP A 262 9.02 9.71 -17.10
N TYR A 263 8.31 9.88 -18.20
CA TYR A 263 8.24 8.85 -19.24
C TYR A 263 9.51 8.82 -20.09
N ASP A 264 10.12 9.98 -20.36
CA ASP A 264 11.36 10.08 -21.12
C ASP A 264 12.64 10.01 -20.26
N GLY A 265 12.53 10.18 -18.94
CA GLY A 265 13.64 10.05 -17.99
C GLY A 265 14.51 11.29 -17.84
N ASP A 266 14.04 12.48 -18.24
CA ASP A 266 14.79 13.73 -18.17
C ASP A 266 14.74 14.44 -16.79
N GLY A 267 13.93 13.91 -15.87
CA GLY A 267 13.69 14.42 -14.52
C GLY A 267 12.55 15.44 -14.41
N ASN A 268 11.80 15.71 -15.48
CA ASN A 268 10.75 16.74 -15.54
C ASN A 268 9.34 16.17 -15.60
N ILE A 269 8.77 15.82 -14.44
CA ILE A 269 7.37 15.34 -14.33
C ILE A 269 6.30 16.44 -14.47
N THR A 270 6.68 17.68 -14.81
CA THR A 270 5.73 18.83 -14.85
C THR A 270 5.34 19.26 -16.25
N GLU A 271 6.04 18.78 -17.27
CA GLU A 271 5.73 19.12 -18.65
C GLU A 271 4.55 18.33 -19.22
N GLY A 272 3.96 18.82 -20.32
CA GLY A 272 2.82 18.18 -20.95
C GLY A 272 3.17 16.86 -21.64
N MET A 273 2.18 15.98 -21.80
CA MET A 273 2.35 14.66 -22.44
C MET A 273 2.96 14.73 -23.85
N ALA A 274 2.77 15.85 -24.56
CA ALA A 274 3.37 16.03 -25.87
C ALA A 274 4.90 16.05 -25.82
N ARG A 275 5.50 16.65 -24.78
CA ARG A 275 6.96 16.80 -24.69
C ARG A 275 7.65 15.49 -24.33
N GLU A 276 7.07 14.74 -23.39
CA GLU A 276 7.46 13.36 -23.06
C GLU A 276 7.52 12.50 -24.33
N ILE A 277 6.49 12.59 -25.18
CA ILE A 277 6.41 11.86 -26.46
C ILE A 277 7.43 12.40 -27.48
N GLU A 278 7.64 13.71 -27.57
CA GLU A 278 8.64 14.33 -28.48
C GLU A 278 10.08 13.88 -28.14
N THR A 279 10.43 13.81 -26.85
CA THR A 279 11.74 13.33 -26.42
C THR A 279 11.89 11.83 -26.71
N LEU A 280 10.91 11.00 -26.34
CA LEU A 280 10.92 9.56 -26.65
C LEU A 280 10.98 9.29 -28.16
N GLN A 281 10.27 10.09 -28.97
CA GLN A 281 10.34 10.00 -30.43
C GLN A 281 11.75 10.31 -30.95
N SER A 282 12.41 11.31 -30.37
CA SER A 282 13.78 11.69 -30.71
C SER A 282 14.79 10.61 -30.29
N MET A 283 14.59 10.02 -29.11
CA MET A 283 15.38 8.87 -28.61
C MET A 283 15.24 7.66 -29.54
N LEU A 284 14.01 7.31 -29.94
CA LEU A 284 13.77 6.24 -30.91
C LEU A 284 14.43 6.52 -32.26
N TYR A 285 14.37 7.76 -32.76
CA TYR A 285 15.04 8.10 -34.01
C TYR A 285 16.56 7.95 -33.91
N ALA A 286 17.17 8.38 -32.80
CA ALA A 286 18.59 8.17 -32.55
C ALA A 286 18.95 6.67 -32.51
N ALA A 287 18.12 5.84 -31.87
CA ALA A 287 18.29 4.39 -31.85
C ALA A 287 18.21 3.78 -33.27
N ILE A 288 17.23 4.23 -34.07
CA ILE A 288 17.06 3.83 -35.48
C ILE A 288 18.31 4.16 -36.30
N GLN A 289 18.86 5.36 -36.13
CA GLN A 289 20.08 5.78 -36.85
C GLN A 289 21.30 4.93 -36.43
N ALA A 290 21.49 4.70 -35.13
CA ALA A 290 22.56 3.85 -34.62
C ALA A 290 22.46 2.41 -35.17
N TYR A 291 21.25 1.83 -35.13
CA TYR A 291 21.00 0.47 -35.61
C TYR A 291 21.21 0.36 -37.13
N ALA A 292 20.73 1.34 -37.88
CA ALA A 292 20.90 1.37 -39.33
C ALA A 292 22.39 1.37 -39.71
N SER A 293 23.22 2.14 -38.99
CA SER A 293 24.66 2.21 -39.21
C SER A 293 25.39 0.93 -38.77
N GLU A 294 25.16 0.47 -37.53
CA GLU A 294 25.95 -0.60 -36.91
C GLU A 294 25.52 -2.01 -37.32
N VAL A 295 24.22 -2.22 -37.50
CA VAL A 295 23.63 -3.55 -37.72
C VAL A 295 23.19 -3.71 -39.18
N ALA A 296 22.37 -2.78 -39.68
CA ALA A 296 21.89 -2.85 -41.06
C ALA A 296 22.97 -2.46 -42.09
N GLY A 297 24.05 -1.81 -41.65
CA GLY A 297 25.23 -1.47 -42.45
C GLY A 297 25.03 -0.34 -43.46
N ALA A 298 23.98 0.48 -43.29
CA ALA A 298 23.72 1.67 -44.12
C ALA A 298 22.98 2.73 -43.30
N ASP A 299 23.51 3.95 -43.30
CA ASP A 299 22.92 5.09 -42.58
C ASP A 299 21.55 5.46 -43.15
N ILE A 300 20.63 5.84 -42.26
CA ILE A 300 19.23 6.16 -42.57
C ILE A 300 18.92 7.59 -42.17
N ILE A 301 18.05 8.23 -42.96
CA ILE A 301 17.47 9.52 -42.63
C ILE A 301 15.97 9.53 -42.85
N TYR A 302 15.26 10.19 -41.95
CA TYR A 302 13.82 10.44 -42.01
C TYR A 302 13.50 11.89 -42.40
N ASP A 303 12.57 12.08 -43.35
CA ASP A 303 11.93 13.36 -43.66
C ASP A 303 10.40 13.19 -43.67
N PRO A 304 9.66 13.84 -42.75
CA PRO A 304 8.20 13.72 -42.69
C PRO A 304 7.47 14.32 -43.90
N ASN A 305 8.13 15.18 -44.69
CA ASN A 305 7.55 15.95 -45.79
C ASN A 305 7.94 15.44 -47.18
N ALA A 306 8.83 14.45 -47.29
CA ALA A 306 9.30 13.92 -48.56
C ALA A 306 9.04 12.41 -48.67
N TYR A 307 8.24 11.97 -49.63
CA TYR A 307 8.05 10.54 -49.91
C TYR A 307 9.33 9.95 -50.55
N PRO A 308 9.85 8.77 -50.11
CA PRO A 308 9.20 7.73 -49.29
C PRO A 308 9.48 7.78 -47.79
N TYR A 309 9.74 8.98 -47.25
CA TYR A 309 10.00 9.32 -45.85
C TYR A 309 11.35 8.85 -45.31
N PHE A 310 11.81 7.66 -45.69
CA PHE A 310 13.12 7.13 -45.30
C PHE A 310 14.07 7.04 -46.51
N PHE A 311 15.21 7.71 -46.41
CA PHE A 311 16.26 7.74 -47.42
C PHE A 311 17.58 7.17 -46.86
N GLY A 312 18.47 6.74 -47.75
CA GLY A 312 19.85 6.42 -47.36
C GLY A 312 20.67 7.70 -47.20
N ASP A 313 21.29 7.88 -46.03
CA ASP A 313 22.17 9.02 -45.76
C ASP A 313 23.61 8.67 -46.19
N THR A 314 23.87 8.80 -47.48
CA THR A 314 25.13 8.28 -48.07
C THR A 314 26.35 9.10 -47.69
N ASN A 315 26.14 10.32 -47.19
CA ASN A 315 27.21 11.25 -46.83
C ASN A 315 27.30 11.49 -45.31
N GLY A 316 26.37 10.95 -44.52
CA GLY A 316 26.34 10.98 -43.07
C GLY A 316 26.04 12.37 -42.49
N ASN A 317 25.32 13.22 -43.21
CA ASN A 317 25.08 14.61 -42.80
C ASN A 317 23.72 14.83 -42.11
N GLY A 318 22.87 13.80 -42.06
CA GLY A 318 21.56 13.87 -41.42
C GLY A 318 20.57 14.82 -42.09
N VAL A 319 20.74 15.17 -43.37
CA VAL A 319 19.74 15.90 -44.19
C VAL A 319 19.51 15.21 -45.54
N VAL A 320 18.26 15.20 -46.05
CA VAL A 320 17.96 14.54 -47.33
C VAL A 320 18.52 15.40 -48.46
N ASP A 321 19.50 14.86 -49.19
CA ASP A 321 20.17 15.56 -50.28
C ASP A 321 19.71 15.14 -51.68
N GLU A 322 19.92 16.02 -52.66
CA GLU A 322 19.69 15.72 -54.08
C GLU A 322 20.56 14.54 -54.53
N GLY A 323 19.91 13.43 -54.88
CA GLY A 323 20.56 12.21 -55.34
C GLY A 323 20.57 11.05 -54.33
N GLU A 324 20.11 11.29 -53.10
CA GLU A 324 19.91 10.23 -52.12
C GLU A 324 18.66 9.40 -52.45
N ALA A 325 18.83 8.08 -52.48
CA ALA A 325 17.78 7.14 -52.85
C ALA A 325 16.98 6.70 -51.63
N LYS A 326 15.81 6.09 -51.88
CA LYS A 326 15.02 5.41 -50.84
C LYS A 326 15.90 4.46 -50.02
N TYR A 327 15.66 4.40 -48.71
CA TYR A 327 16.36 3.46 -47.86
C TYR A 327 16.05 2.01 -48.26
N ALA A 328 17.09 1.16 -48.33
CA ALA A 328 16.98 -0.19 -48.88
C ALA A 328 17.46 -1.30 -47.93
N SER A 329 18.24 -0.97 -46.89
CA SER A 329 18.81 -1.95 -45.97
C SER A 329 17.86 -2.31 -44.82
N TRP A 330 16.64 -2.74 -45.15
CA TRP A 330 15.62 -3.05 -44.15
C TRP A 330 15.84 -4.41 -43.49
N THR A 331 15.85 -4.42 -42.16
CA THR A 331 15.75 -5.63 -41.31
C THR A 331 14.33 -5.72 -40.73
N ALA A 332 13.93 -6.87 -40.18
CA ALA A 332 12.60 -6.98 -39.56
C ALA A 332 12.47 -6.03 -38.36
N ARG A 333 13.52 -5.94 -37.54
CA ARG A 333 13.58 -5.03 -36.39
C ARG A 333 13.43 -3.57 -36.78
N LEU A 334 14.18 -3.14 -37.80
CA LEU A 334 14.17 -1.75 -38.26
C LEU A 334 12.82 -1.35 -38.86
N VAL A 335 12.12 -2.25 -39.55
CA VAL A 335 10.77 -1.97 -40.08
C VAL A 335 9.77 -1.69 -38.95
N ARG A 336 9.81 -2.46 -37.85
CA ARG A 336 8.93 -2.25 -36.69
C ARG A 336 9.17 -0.88 -36.04
N ALA A 337 10.43 -0.57 -35.73
CA ALA A 337 10.82 0.69 -35.10
C ALA A 337 10.51 1.91 -36.00
N ALA A 338 10.86 1.83 -37.29
CA ALA A 338 10.57 2.91 -38.25
C ALA A 338 9.07 3.13 -38.47
N TYR A 339 8.28 2.05 -38.43
CA TYR A 339 6.82 2.13 -38.47
C TYR A 339 6.26 2.92 -37.29
N ASN A 340 6.67 2.59 -36.06
CA ASN A 340 6.23 3.30 -34.86
C ASN A 340 6.70 4.75 -34.83
N HIS A 341 7.96 5.03 -35.20
CA HIS A 341 8.44 6.41 -35.31
C HIS A 341 7.57 7.22 -36.28
N HIS A 342 7.30 6.69 -37.48
CA HIS A 342 6.46 7.35 -38.46
C HIS A 342 5.00 7.49 -38.00
N TYR A 343 4.47 6.47 -37.33
CA TYR A 343 3.09 6.46 -36.81
C TYR A 343 2.86 7.68 -35.90
N VAL A 344 3.75 7.90 -34.92
CA VAL A 344 3.65 9.03 -33.99
C VAL A 344 3.76 10.36 -34.72
N VAL A 345 4.69 10.50 -35.68
CA VAL A 345 4.81 11.73 -36.48
C VAL A 345 3.56 12.02 -37.31
N LYS A 346 2.86 10.97 -37.77
CA LYS A 346 1.64 11.11 -38.57
C LYS A 346 0.37 11.28 -37.75
N ASP A 347 0.43 11.22 -36.41
CA ASP A 347 -0.64 11.64 -35.52
C ASP A 347 -0.18 12.80 -34.62
N PRO A 348 -0.33 14.06 -35.05
CA PRO A 348 0.08 15.22 -34.27
C PRO A 348 -0.76 15.43 -32.99
N GLY A 349 -1.91 14.74 -32.86
CA GLY A 349 -2.76 14.77 -31.66
C GLY A 349 -2.54 13.56 -30.74
N SER A 350 -1.54 12.72 -31.02
CA SER A 350 -1.34 11.44 -30.35
C SER A 350 -1.20 11.55 -28.82
N TYR A 351 -0.63 12.64 -28.32
CA TYR A 351 -0.55 12.96 -26.88
C TYR A 351 -1.91 13.14 -26.19
N ALA A 352 -2.95 13.55 -26.94
CA ALA A 352 -4.31 13.73 -26.44
C ALA A 352 -5.22 12.55 -26.78
N HIS A 353 -5.00 11.89 -27.93
CA HIS A 353 -5.80 10.74 -28.33
C HIS A 353 -5.52 9.53 -27.45
N ASN A 354 -4.24 9.22 -27.17
CA ASN A 354 -3.85 8.12 -26.27
C ASN A 354 -2.35 8.20 -25.91
N GLY A 355 -1.96 9.22 -25.15
CA GLY A 355 -0.53 9.49 -24.89
C GLY A 355 0.22 8.32 -24.24
N LYS A 356 -0.43 7.55 -23.37
CA LYS A 356 0.19 6.40 -22.68
C LYS A 356 0.49 5.26 -23.64
N TYR A 357 -0.45 4.90 -24.51
CA TYR A 357 -0.23 3.93 -25.58
C TYR A 357 0.98 4.33 -26.45
N ILE A 358 1.13 5.62 -26.76
CA ILE A 358 2.27 6.12 -27.55
C ILE A 358 3.60 5.97 -26.80
N VAL A 359 3.63 6.30 -25.51
CA VAL A 359 4.82 6.08 -24.67
C VAL A 359 5.23 4.62 -24.69
N GLU A 360 4.29 3.69 -24.50
CA GLU A 360 4.56 2.25 -24.50
C GLU A 360 5.19 1.78 -25.82
N LEU A 361 4.65 2.23 -26.95
CA LEU A 361 5.15 1.90 -28.29
C LEU A 361 6.58 2.42 -28.52
N LEU A 362 6.83 3.68 -28.16
CA LEU A 362 8.14 4.30 -28.33
C LEU A 362 9.18 3.63 -27.42
N TYR A 363 8.84 3.39 -26.16
CA TYR A 363 9.69 2.70 -25.19
C TYR A 363 10.04 1.28 -25.68
N ASP A 364 9.04 0.48 -26.05
CA ASP A 364 9.25 -0.89 -26.52
C ASP A 364 10.06 -0.93 -27.83
N SER A 365 9.86 0.04 -28.74
CA SER A 365 10.70 0.15 -29.95
C SER A 365 12.16 0.50 -29.64
N ILE A 366 12.43 1.33 -28.64
CA ILE A 366 13.80 1.62 -28.19
C ILE A 366 14.41 0.36 -27.54
N GLU A 367 13.67 -0.33 -26.66
CA GLU A 367 14.11 -1.57 -26.01
C GLU A 367 14.47 -2.64 -27.05
N ASP A 368 13.61 -2.84 -28.05
CA ASP A 368 13.81 -3.78 -29.15
C ASP A 368 15.10 -3.46 -29.92
N ILE A 369 15.29 -2.21 -30.36
CA ILE A 369 16.49 -1.78 -31.07
C ILE A 369 17.75 -1.92 -30.21
N ASN A 370 17.70 -1.52 -28.94
CA ASN A 370 18.81 -1.61 -28.00
C ASN A 370 19.33 -3.05 -27.84
N SER A 371 18.44 -4.06 -27.93
CA SER A 371 18.83 -5.46 -27.77
C SER A 371 19.82 -5.97 -28.83
N ALA A 372 19.93 -5.28 -29.97
CA ALA A 372 20.87 -5.60 -31.05
C ALA A 372 22.07 -4.64 -31.14
N LEU A 373 22.05 -3.53 -30.40
CA LEU A 373 23.12 -2.53 -30.40
C LEU A 373 24.28 -2.93 -29.47
N ALA A 374 25.48 -2.43 -29.78
CA ALA A 374 26.58 -2.48 -28.83
C ALA A 374 26.26 -1.61 -27.60
N PRO A 375 26.70 -1.97 -26.37
CA PRO A 375 26.37 -1.21 -25.16
C PRO A 375 26.72 0.28 -25.19
N ALA A 376 27.72 0.68 -25.98
CA ALA A 376 28.12 2.08 -26.11
C ALA A 376 27.16 2.92 -26.99
N SER A 377 26.29 2.27 -27.75
CA SER A 377 25.38 2.88 -28.72
C SER A 377 23.91 2.70 -28.33
N GLN A 378 23.65 1.97 -27.25
CA GLN A 378 22.31 1.83 -26.67
C GLN A 378 21.81 3.18 -26.13
N ILE A 379 20.53 3.43 -26.34
CA ILE A 379 19.81 4.51 -25.67
C ILE A 379 19.57 4.12 -24.22
N ASP A 380 19.92 4.99 -23.28
CA ASP A 380 19.68 4.74 -21.86
C ASP A 380 18.19 4.92 -21.52
N LEU A 381 17.56 3.85 -21.03
CA LEU A 381 16.17 3.84 -20.56
C LEU A 381 16.07 3.67 -19.03
N SER A 382 17.20 3.70 -18.30
CA SER A 382 17.22 3.40 -16.86
C SER A 382 16.44 4.38 -15.99
N SER A 383 16.21 5.59 -16.49
CA SER A 383 15.39 6.64 -15.82
C SER A 383 14.02 6.85 -16.48
N ALA A 384 13.80 6.26 -17.67
CA ALA A 384 12.55 6.37 -18.42
C ALA A 384 11.51 5.36 -17.93
N HIS A 385 10.23 5.73 -18.00
CA HIS A 385 9.13 4.88 -17.54
C HIS A 385 8.20 4.51 -18.68
N ARG A 386 7.96 3.20 -18.87
CA ARG A 386 7.01 2.67 -19.86
C ARG A 386 5.55 2.82 -19.39
N ILE A 387 5.30 2.59 -18.10
CA ILE A 387 3.97 2.34 -17.53
C ILE A 387 3.69 3.34 -16.41
N ASP A 388 2.41 3.68 -16.23
CA ASP A 388 1.96 4.57 -15.17
C ASP A 388 1.94 3.93 -13.77
N ALA A 389 1.63 4.73 -12.76
CA ALA A 389 1.27 4.24 -11.43
C ALA A 389 0.03 3.32 -11.51
N GLY A 390 0.05 2.22 -10.74
CA GLY A 390 -0.88 1.08 -10.86
C GLY A 390 -2.34 1.39 -11.18
N HIS A 391 -3.02 2.30 -10.45
CA HIS A 391 -4.43 2.62 -10.73
C HIS A 391 -4.68 3.23 -12.12
N PHE A 392 -3.66 3.81 -12.74
CA PHE A 392 -3.72 4.46 -14.05
C PHE A 392 -2.96 3.68 -15.13
N ALA A 393 -2.45 2.49 -14.81
CA ALA A 393 -1.73 1.59 -15.71
C ALA A 393 -2.71 0.65 -16.42
N GLY A 394 -3.41 1.14 -17.44
CA GLY A 394 -4.46 0.41 -18.14
C GLY A 394 -3.98 -0.89 -18.80
N SER A 395 -2.73 -0.93 -19.24
CA SER A 395 -2.04 -2.08 -19.83
C SER A 395 -1.74 -3.23 -18.87
N GLU A 396 -1.83 -3.02 -17.56
CA GLU A 396 -1.44 -4.01 -16.55
C GLU A 396 -2.52 -5.08 -16.31
N GLU A 397 -2.08 -6.24 -15.81
CA GLU A 397 -2.96 -7.40 -15.56
C GLU A 397 -4.19 -7.05 -14.69
N ALA A 398 -4.03 -6.08 -13.78
CA ALA A 398 -5.12 -5.58 -12.94
C ALA A 398 -6.33 -5.05 -13.74
N PHE A 399 -6.16 -4.68 -15.02
CA PHE A 399 -7.24 -4.22 -15.88
C PHE A 399 -7.43 -5.08 -17.13
N ARG A 400 -6.41 -5.84 -17.54
CA ARG A 400 -6.44 -6.67 -18.76
C ARG A 400 -6.87 -8.12 -18.53
N HIS A 401 -6.92 -8.59 -17.28
CA HIS A 401 -7.30 -9.97 -16.96
C HIS A 401 -8.61 -10.44 -17.62
N TRP A 402 -9.59 -9.53 -17.74
CA TRP A 402 -10.93 -9.81 -18.25
C TRP A 402 -11.11 -9.52 -19.75
N ASP A 403 -10.05 -9.17 -20.49
CA ASP A 403 -10.17 -8.82 -21.91
C ASP A 403 -10.78 -9.95 -22.75
N GLY A 404 -10.47 -11.21 -22.41
CA GLY A 404 -11.06 -12.39 -23.04
C GLY A 404 -12.53 -12.63 -22.66
N ASP A 405 -12.97 -12.13 -21.51
CA ASP A 405 -14.35 -12.26 -21.02
C ASP A 405 -15.24 -11.12 -21.54
N GLY A 406 -14.65 -9.97 -21.88
CA GLY A 406 -15.33 -8.77 -22.37
C GLY A 406 -15.97 -7.91 -21.29
N GLU A 407 -15.95 -8.36 -20.03
CA GLU A 407 -16.53 -7.67 -18.87
C GLU A 407 -15.87 -8.09 -17.55
N VAL A 408 -15.83 -7.18 -16.57
CA VAL A 408 -15.32 -7.46 -15.23
C VAL A 408 -16.46 -7.99 -14.36
N SER A 409 -16.34 -9.24 -13.93
CA SER A 409 -17.35 -9.90 -13.09
C SER A 409 -17.69 -9.13 -11.81
N SER A 410 -18.93 -9.27 -11.33
CA SER A 410 -19.44 -8.56 -10.13
C SER A 410 -18.59 -8.74 -8.86
N SER A 411 -17.89 -9.86 -8.71
CA SER A 411 -17.02 -10.10 -7.55
C SER A 411 -15.69 -9.37 -7.60
N CYS A 412 -15.32 -8.83 -8.76
CA CYS A 412 -14.03 -8.16 -9.00
C CYS A 412 -14.22 -6.68 -9.41
N SER A 413 -15.39 -6.33 -9.95
CA SER A 413 -15.66 -5.02 -10.54
C SER A 413 -15.53 -3.86 -9.57
N ARG A 414 -15.71 -4.07 -8.25
CA ARG A 414 -15.50 -3.02 -7.24
C ARG A 414 -14.14 -2.32 -7.41
N CYS A 415 -13.09 -3.11 -7.66
CA CYS A 415 -11.70 -2.65 -7.61
C CYS A 415 -10.96 -2.78 -8.95
N HIS A 416 -11.62 -3.27 -9.99
CA HIS A 416 -11.02 -3.49 -11.31
C HIS A 416 -11.84 -2.88 -12.44
N SER A 417 -12.74 -1.94 -12.13
CA SER A 417 -13.51 -1.19 -13.12
C SER A 417 -13.58 0.29 -12.77
N ALA A 418 -13.91 1.13 -13.74
CA ALA A 418 -14.00 2.58 -13.55
C ALA A 418 -15.15 3.01 -12.62
N THR A 419 -16.25 2.25 -12.58
CA THR A 419 -17.53 2.63 -11.94
C THR A 419 -17.92 1.75 -10.76
N GLY A 420 -17.29 0.58 -10.59
CA GLY A 420 -17.71 -0.40 -9.59
C GLY A 420 -17.59 0.08 -8.14
N LEU A 421 -16.55 0.85 -7.80
CA LEU A 421 -16.43 1.46 -6.47
C LEU A 421 -17.56 2.46 -6.19
N ALA A 422 -17.90 3.28 -7.19
CA ALA A 422 -18.98 4.25 -7.07
C ALA A 422 -20.33 3.57 -6.83
N GLU A 423 -20.64 2.52 -7.61
CA GLU A 423 -21.84 1.70 -7.42
C GLU A 423 -21.87 1.05 -6.03
N TYR A 424 -20.72 0.55 -5.56
CA TYR A 424 -20.61 -0.06 -4.23
C TYR A 424 -20.94 0.94 -3.12
N LEU A 425 -20.37 2.14 -3.17
CA LEU A 425 -20.59 3.16 -2.14
C LEU A 425 -22.04 3.66 -2.13
N GLU A 426 -22.72 3.66 -3.28
CA GLU A 426 -24.13 4.07 -3.38
C GLU A 426 -25.11 2.96 -2.96
N THR A 427 -24.83 1.71 -3.32
CA THR A 427 -25.82 0.62 -3.23
C THR A 427 -25.46 -0.48 -2.23
N GLY A 428 -24.20 -0.57 -1.79
CA GLY A 428 -23.67 -1.66 -0.98
C GLY A 428 -23.40 -2.95 -1.76
N THR A 429 -23.61 -2.95 -3.08
CA THR A 429 -23.37 -4.09 -3.99
C THR A 429 -22.73 -3.61 -5.29
N VAL A 430 -22.16 -4.52 -6.08
CA VAL A 430 -21.61 -4.18 -7.40
C VAL A 430 -22.07 -5.19 -8.42
N ALA A 431 -22.53 -4.73 -9.57
CA ALA A 431 -22.85 -5.59 -10.71
C ALA A 431 -21.60 -5.89 -11.55
N THR A 432 -21.74 -6.72 -12.58
CA THR A 432 -20.73 -6.83 -13.63
C THR A 432 -20.56 -5.47 -14.31
N GLN A 433 -19.32 -5.08 -14.60
CA GLN A 433 -18.97 -3.78 -15.16
C GLN A 433 -18.19 -3.94 -16.48
N ALA A 434 -18.22 -2.92 -17.32
CA ALA A 434 -17.42 -2.88 -18.54
C ALA A 434 -15.91 -2.89 -18.23
N LEU A 435 -15.11 -3.33 -19.21
CA LEU A 435 -13.66 -3.22 -19.15
C LEU A 435 -13.24 -1.74 -19.03
N ALA A 436 -12.18 -1.48 -18.26
CA ALA A 436 -11.68 -0.13 -18.02
C ALA A 436 -10.18 -0.05 -18.31
N ASN A 437 -9.71 1.07 -18.84
CA ASN A 437 -8.30 1.33 -19.10
C ASN A 437 -7.66 2.07 -17.91
N GLY A 438 -7.70 1.45 -16.73
CA GLY A 438 -7.39 2.10 -15.45
C GLY A 438 -8.62 2.72 -14.77
N PHE A 439 -8.41 3.32 -13.59
CA PHE A 439 -9.41 4.11 -12.88
C PHE A 439 -9.58 5.49 -13.49
N LEU A 440 -10.81 6.01 -13.38
CA LEU A 440 -11.13 7.39 -13.73
C LEU A 440 -11.00 8.29 -12.50
N CYS A 441 -10.87 9.60 -12.70
CA CYS A 441 -10.94 10.56 -11.60
C CYS A 441 -12.26 10.41 -10.82
N SER A 442 -13.35 10.10 -11.53
CA SER A 442 -14.69 9.86 -10.96
C SER A 442 -14.80 8.60 -10.12
N THR A 443 -13.81 7.71 -10.16
CA THR A 443 -13.76 6.52 -9.29
C THR A 443 -13.62 6.94 -7.83
N CYS A 444 -12.81 7.97 -7.55
CA CYS A 444 -12.57 8.48 -6.20
C CYS A 444 -13.23 9.84 -5.92
N HIS A 445 -13.48 10.66 -6.94
CA HIS A 445 -14.09 11.99 -6.81
C HIS A 445 -15.56 12.01 -7.22
N ASP A 446 -16.38 12.76 -6.49
CA ASP A 446 -17.80 13.00 -6.81
C ASP A 446 -18.06 14.42 -7.33
N ALA A 447 -17.12 15.34 -7.16
CA ALA A 447 -17.21 16.71 -7.65
C ALA A 447 -16.20 16.95 -8.79
N ILE A 448 -16.62 16.69 -10.04
CA ILE A 448 -15.85 17.00 -11.25
C ILE A 448 -16.56 18.17 -11.95
N PRO A 449 -15.86 19.23 -12.41
CA PRO A 449 -14.41 19.31 -12.60
C PRO A 449 -13.61 20.01 -11.48
N ASN A 450 -14.24 20.46 -10.40
CA ASN A 450 -13.54 21.27 -9.39
C ASN A 450 -12.73 20.44 -8.36
N PHE A 451 -12.91 19.11 -8.35
CA PHE A 451 -12.30 18.16 -7.43
C PHE A 451 -12.46 18.52 -5.95
N SER A 452 -13.53 19.24 -5.60
CA SER A 452 -13.72 19.80 -4.25
C SER A 452 -14.05 18.77 -3.17
N SER A 453 -14.45 17.57 -3.59
CA SER A 453 -14.78 16.47 -2.70
C SER A 453 -14.41 15.12 -3.33
N GLN A 454 -14.13 14.18 -2.43
CA GLN A 454 -14.03 12.76 -2.74
C GLN A 454 -15.39 12.10 -2.47
N ARG A 455 -15.61 10.93 -3.05
CA ARG A 455 -16.72 10.06 -2.67
C ARG A 455 -16.66 9.75 -1.18
N LEU A 456 -17.82 9.71 -0.53
CA LEU A 456 -17.90 9.44 0.89
C LEU A 456 -17.86 7.92 1.15
N ALA A 457 -16.81 7.47 1.84
CA ALA A 457 -16.69 6.16 2.46
C ALA A 457 -16.68 6.33 3.98
N VAL A 458 -17.85 6.13 4.61
CA VAL A 458 -18.00 6.33 6.06
C VAL A 458 -17.27 5.24 6.86
N GLN A 459 -17.26 4.02 6.35
CA GLN A 459 -16.69 2.85 7.02
C GLN A 459 -16.39 1.76 5.99
N VAL A 460 -15.69 0.71 6.41
CA VAL A 460 -15.28 -0.42 5.59
C VAL A 460 -15.73 -1.71 6.25
N THR A 461 -16.27 -2.63 5.46
CA THR A 461 -16.60 -3.99 5.91
C THR A 461 -15.55 -4.96 5.38
N PHE A 462 -14.71 -5.45 6.29
CA PHE A 462 -13.64 -6.38 5.98
C PHE A 462 -14.19 -7.78 5.66
N PRO A 463 -13.40 -8.65 4.98
CA PRO A 463 -13.82 -10.02 4.68
C PRO A 463 -14.15 -10.88 5.91
N SER A 464 -13.69 -10.49 7.10
CA SER A 464 -14.06 -11.10 8.39
C SER A 464 -15.51 -10.80 8.81
N GLY A 465 -16.14 -9.79 8.23
CA GLY A 465 -17.42 -9.22 8.66
C GLY A 465 -17.26 -8.04 9.61
N GLU A 466 -16.05 -7.74 10.07
CA GLU A 466 -15.77 -6.59 10.93
C GLU A 466 -15.97 -5.28 10.18
N VAL A 467 -16.44 -4.28 10.92
CA VAL A 467 -16.77 -2.96 10.39
C VAL A 467 -15.91 -1.92 11.08
N ILE A 468 -15.07 -1.24 10.29
CA ILE A 468 -14.10 -0.26 10.80
C ILE A 468 -14.35 1.09 10.15
N ASP A 469 -14.40 2.13 10.98
CA ASP A 469 -14.28 3.53 10.55
C ASP A 469 -12.94 4.06 11.07
N SER A 470 -12.06 4.45 10.15
CA SER A 470 -10.76 5.04 10.49
C SER A 470 -10.86 6.46 11.04
N GLY A 471 -12.03 7.10 10.92
CA GLY A 471 -12.22 8.53 11.17
C GLY A 471 -11.72 9.43 10.03
N ASP A 472 -11.14 8.87 8.97
CA ASP A 472 -10.67 9.58 7.77
C ASP A 472 -11.28 8.99 6.49
N ASN A 473 -11.92 9.84 5.69
CA ASN A 473 -12.60 9.42 4.46
C ASN A 473 -11.63 8.85 3.42
N THR A 474 -10.44 9.42 3.28
CA THR A 474 -9.46 8.97 2.28
C THR A 474 -8.98 7.56 2.61
N THR A 475 -8.65 7.31 3.87
CA THR A 475 -8.26 6.01 4.39
C THR A 475 -9.38 4.98 4.21
N ASN A 476 -10.62 5.33 4.55
CA ASN A 476 -11.77 4.46 4.31
C ASN A 476 -12.00 4.16 2.82
N LEU A 477 -11.78 5.12 1.92
CA LEU A 477 -11.86 4.91 0.47
C LEU A 477 -10.81 3.91 -0.01
N CYS A 478 -9.54 4.09 0.36
CA CYS A 478 -8.46 3.17 -0.02
C CYS A 478 -8.76 1.74 0.44
N MET A 479 -9.22 1.60 1.69
CA MET A 479 -9.54 0.31 2.29
C MET A 479 -10.77 -0.39 1.68
N GLN A 480 -11.60 0.27 0.86
CA GLN A 480 -12.67 -0.43 0.13
C GLN A 480 -12.14 -1.51 -0.82
N CYS A 481 -10.87 -1.36 -1.25
CA CYS A 481 -10.16 -2.29 -2.11
C CYS A 481 -8.93 -2.90 -1.42
N HIS A 482 -8.16 -2.11 -0.66
CA HIS A 482 -6.93 -2.56 0.01
C HIS A 482 -7.17 -3.29 1.35
N GLN A 483 -8.15 -4.18 1.39
CA GLN A 483 -8.56 -4.93 2.59
C GLN A 483 -8.36 -6.45 2.47
N GLY A 484 -7.87 -6.93 1.31
CA GLY A 484 -7.89 -8.35 0.98
C GLY A 484 -9.30 -8.86 0.68
N ARG A 485 -9.40 -10.14 0.31
CA ARG A 485 -10.64 -10.84 -0.05
C ARG A 485 -10.98 -11.99 0.90
N GLU A 486 -10.04 -12.39 1.73
CA GLU A 486 -10.19 -13.48 2.69
C GLU A 486 -9.64 -13.04 4.06
N SER A 487 -10.00 -13.77 5.10
CA SER A 487 -9.67 -13.46 6.49
C SER A 487 -9.45 -14.75 7.29
N LYS A 488 -9.15 -14.63 8.59
CA LYS A 488 -9.25 -15.75 9.54
C LYS A 488 -10.58 -16.50 9.39
N VAL A 489 -11.70 -15.78 9.28
CA VAL A 489 -13.04 -16.37 9.19
C VAL A 489 -13.18 -17.26 7.95
N SER A 490 -12.58 -16.86 6.82
CA SER A 490 -12.55 -17.67 5.60
C SER A 490 -11.80 -18.99 5.77
N VAL A 491 -10.68 -18.97 6.47
CA VAL A 491 -9.88 -20.16 6.76
C VAL A 491 -10.59 -21.05 7.79
N ASP A 492 -11.17 -20.48 8.83
CA ASP A 492 -11.95 -21.19 9.84
C ASP A 492 -13.16 -21.90 9.23
N ALA A 493 -13.86 -21.25 8.30
CA ALA A 493 -14.99 -21.83 7.58
C ALA A 493 -14.61 -23.11 6.80
N LYS A 494 -13.36 -23.22 6.34
CA LYS A 494 -12.86 -24.43 5.67
C LYS A 494 -12.30 -25.47 6.64
N THR A 495 -11.75 -25.05 7.78
CA THR A 495 -10.92 -25.92 8.64
C THR A 495 -11.61 -26.39 9.92
N THR A 496 -12.61 -25.67 10.42
CA THR A 496 -13.27 -25.98 11.70
C THR A 496 -13.85 -27.40 11.74
N GLY A 497 -13.57 -28.13 12.82
CA GLY A 497 -14.07 -29.49 13.04
C GLY A 497 -13.35 -30.58 12.25
N LYS A 498 -12.29 -30.24 11.49
CA LYS A 498 -11.42 -31.20 10.82
C LYS A 498 -10.18 -31.49 11.68
N PRO A 499 -9.60 -32.71 11.64
CA PRO A 499 -8.35 -33.00 12.35
C PRO A 499 -7.17 -32.25 11.71
N GLU A 500 -6.37 -31.55 12.53
CA GLU A 500 -5.28 -30.66 12.08
C GLU A 500 -4.26 -31.33 11.13
N ASP A 501 -3.95 -32.61 11.37
CA ASP A 501 -2.88 -33.34 10.68
C ASP A 501 -3.41 -34.47 9.77
N THR A 502 -4.65 -34.34 9.30
CA THR A 502 -5.27 -35.30 8.38
C THR A 502 -5.56 -34.64 7.05
N ILE A 503 -5.14 -35.29 5.96
CA ILE A 503 -5.42 -34.84 4.59
C ILE A 503 -6.92 -34.86 4.38
N ASP A 504 -7.46 -33.73 3.89
CA ASP A 504 -8.86 -33.61 3.56
C ASP A 504 -9.00 -33.10 2.11
N ALA A 505 -9.49 -33.98 1.23
CA ALA A 505 -9.65 -33.69 -0.19
C ALA A 505 -10.67 -32.58 -0.51
N THR A 506 -11.43 -32.11 0.49
CA THR A 506 -12.33 -30.95 0.34
C THR A 506 -11.62 -29.61 0.57
N LEU A 507 -10.42 -29.63 1.15
CA LEU A 507 -9.63 -28.42 1.37
C LEU A 507 -8.97 -27.95 0.06
N SER A 508 -8.95 -26.64 -0.09
CA SER A 508 -8.20 -25.94 -1.12
C SER A 508 -7.63 -24.67 -0.51
N PHE A 509 -6.53 -24.21 -1.09
CA PHE A 509 -5.91 -22.96 -0.68
C PHE A 509 -6.93 -21.78 -0.65
N VAL A 510 -6.75 -20.88 0.30
CA VAL A 510 -7.54 -19.66 0.52
C VAL A 510 -6.63 -18.50 0.18
N ASN A 511 -6.98 -17.70 -0.83
CA ASN A 511 -6.12 -16.62 -1.33
C ASN A 511 -6.59 -15.28 -0.79
N VAL A 512 -5.79 -14.63 0.07
CA VAL A 512 -6.10 -13.29 0.59
C VAL A 512 -6.28 -12.23 -0.50
N HIS A 513 -5.74 -12.47 -1.71
CA HIS A 513 -5.61 -11.47 -2.77
C HIS A 513 -4.65 -10.32 -2.41
N TYR A 514 -4.26 -9.50 -3.38
CA TYR A 514 -3.16 -8.54 -3.25
C TYR A 514 -3.53 -7.30 -2.42
N PHE A 515 -2.51 -6.68 -1.81
CA PHE A 515 -2.52 -5.40 -1.11
C PHE A 515 -3.53 -5.27 0.03
N ALA A 516 -3.52 -6.22 0.97
CA ALA A 516 -4.36 -6.21 2.18
C ALA A 516 -3.88 -5.22 3.27
N ALA A 517 -3.31 -4.07 2.89
CA ALA A 517 -2.68 -3.10 3.77
C ALA A 517 -3.59 -2.61 4.90
N GLY A 518 -4.87 -2.37 4.60
CA GLY A 518 -5.88 -2.01 5.60
C GLY A 518 -6.04 -3.11 6.65
N ALA A 519 -6.14 -4.37 6.22
CA ALA A 519 -6.31 -5.48 7.14
C ALA A 519 -5.05 -5.70 8.00
N THR A 520 -3.86 -5.53 7.43
CA THR A 520 -2.59 -5.61 8.18
C THR A 520 -2.53 -4.51 9.23
N ARG A 521 -2.85 -3.27 8.84
CA ARG A 521 -2.79 -2.12 9.74
C ARG A 521 -3.73 -2.23 10.93
N TYR A 522 -4.92 -2.80 10.71
CA TYR A 522 -5.91 -3.01 11.77
C TYR A 522 -5.79 -4.36 12.49
N GLY A 523 -4.87 -5.24 12.07
CA GLY A 523 -4.55 -6.49 12.78
C GLY A 523 -5.78 -7.27 13.25
N THR A 524 -5.82 -7.55 14.55
CA THR A 524 -6.92 -8.24 15.26
C THR A 524 -8.31 -7.62 15.03
N GLU A 525 -8.45 -6.30 14.84
CA GLU A 525 -9.76 -5.69 14.55
C GLU A 525 -10.27 -6.02 13.14
N ALA A 526 -9.38 -6.29 12.18
CA ALA A 526 -9.75 -6.68 10.83
C ALA A 526 -9.74 -8.20 10.61
N LEU A 527 -8.98 -8.93 11.43
CA LEU A 527 -8.78 -10.40 11.33
C LEU A 527 -8.28 -10.83 9.94
N GLY A 528 -7.40 -10.03 9.33
CA GLY A 528 -6.87 -10.29 7.99
C GLY A 528 -6.04 -11.57 7.93
N GLY A 529 -5.06 -11.69 8.83
CA GLY A 529 -4.24 -12.90 8.99
C GLY A 529 -5.01 -14.03 9.68
N TYR A 530 -4.47 -15.25 9.62
CA TYR A 530 -5.00 -16.35 10.42
C TYR A 530 -4.38 -16.33 11.82
N GLU A 531 -5.20 -15.98 12.80
CA GLU A 531 -4.86 -16.00 14.22
C GLU A 531 -5.18 -17.37 14.82
N TYR A 532 -4.21 -17.94 15.54
CA TYR A 532 -4.32 -19.26 16.17
C TYR A 532 -5.08 -19.19 17.49
N ASP A 533 -5.89 -20.21 17.75
CA ASP A 533 -6.72 -20.28 18.95
C ASP A 533 -5.88 -20.25 20.24
N GLY A 534 -6.29 -19.41 21.20
CA GLY A 534 -5.62 -19.25 22.49
C GLY A 534 -4.40 -18.32 22.47
N MET A 535 -4.06 -17.75 21.32
CA MET A 535 -3.06 -16.69 21.19
C MET A 535 -3.73 -15.32 21.18
N SER A 536 -2.95 -14.30 21.53
CA SER A 536 -3.33 -12.89 21.38
C SER A 536 -2.41 -12.24 20.34
N TYR A 537 -2.96 -11.30 19.59
CA TYR A 537 -2.28 -10.64 18.49
C TYR A 537 -2.38 -9.13 18.62
N ASP A 538 -1.46 -8.44 17.97
CA ASP A 538 -1.50 -7.00 17.81
C ASP A 538 -2.72 -6.61 16.94
N GLY A 539 -3.33 -5.49 17.28
CA GLY A 539 -4.47 -4.93 16.58
C GLY A 539 -4.07 -3.70 15.78
N TYR A 540 -4.87 -2.63 15.87
CA TYR A 540 -4.57 -1.37 15.21
C TYR A 540 -3.16 -0.90 15.54
N PHE A 541 -2.37 -0.64 14.49
CA PHE A 541 -1.07 0.02 14.59
C PHE A 541 -1.24 1.54 14.45
N PRO A 542 -1.24 2.29 15.57
CA PRO A 542 -1.12 3.74 15.53
C PRO A 542 0.35 4.09 15.25
N HIS A 543 0.61 4.66 14.07
CA HIS A 543 1.82 5.46 13.88
C HIS A 543 1.64 6.81 14.62
N VAL A 544 2.65 7.69 14.60
CA VAL A 544 2.56 9.00 15.29
C VAL A 544 1.37 9.81 14.78
N ALA A 545 0.74 10.62 15.64
CA ALA A 545 -0.55 11.26 15.37
C ALA A 545 -0.61 12.11 14.08
N ALA A 546 0.52 12.68 13.64
CA ALA A 546 0.62 13.46 12.42
C ALA A 546 0.62 12.63 11.12
N TYR A 547 0.82 11.32 11.23
CA TYR A 547 0.94 10.38 10.11
C TYR A 547 0.05 9.15 10.38
N SER A 548 -1.26 9.36 10.40
CA SER A 548 -2.24 8.33 10.79
C SER A 548 -3.26 8.00 9.70
N ALA A 549 -3.32 8.76 8.60
CA ALA A 549 -4.09 8.41 7.42
C ALA A 549 -3.19 7.81 6.34
N CYS A 550 -3.76 7.00 5.43
CA CYS A 550 -2.99 6.40 4.33
C CYS A 550 -2.29 7.46 3.46
N ASN A 551 -2.98 8.58 3.17
CA ASN A 551 -2.46 9.68 2.37
C ASN A 551 -1.49 10.61 3.12
N ASP A 552 -1.29 10.42 4.43
CA ASP A 552 -0.20 11.11 5.13
C ASP A 552 1.16 10.55 4.69
N CYS A 553 1.23 9.24 4.45
CA CYS A 553 2.44 8.52 4.05
C CYS A 553 2.55 8.27 2.54
N HIS A 554 1.41 8.11 1.85
CA HIS A 554 1.39 7.83 0.41
C HIS A 554 0.96 9.06 -0.40
N ASP A 555 1.56 9.23 -1.57
CA ASP A 555 0.98 10.08 -2.61
C ASP A 555 -0.22 9.38 -3.24
N THR A 556 -1.38 10.04 -3.22
CA THR A 556 -2.65 9.45 -3.66
C THR A 556 -2.71 9.19 -5.17
N HIS A 557 -1.91 9.90 -5.97
CA HIS A 557 -1.93 9.78 -7.43
C HIS A 557 -0.70 9.05 -7.97
N ALA A 558 0.48 9.33 -7.42
CA ALA A 558 1.69 8.58 -7.79
C ALA A 558 1.69 7.14 -7.23
N LEU A 559 0.88 6.88 -6.18
CA LEU A 559 0.74 5.58 -5.50
C LEU A 559 2.06 5.10 -4.88
N GLU A 560 2.88 6.04 -4.44
CA GLU A 560 4.19 5.79 -3.87
C GLU A 560 4.28 6.34 -2.44
N PRO A 561 5.11 5.73 -1.57
CA PRO A 561 5.46 6.33 -0.29
C PRO A 561 6.20 7.67 -0.48
N LYS A 562 5.87 8.65 0.36
CA LYS A 562 6.57 9.94 0.45
C LYS A 562 7.87 9.77 1.23
N VAL A 563 8.92 9.34 0.56
CA VAL A 563 10.21 8.99 1.18
C VAL A 563 10.78 10.13 2.02
N GLU A 564 10.66 11.37 1.54
CA GLU A 564 11.13 12.57 2.22
C GLU A 564 10.42 12.83 3.55
N VAL A 565 9.20 12.32 3.72
CA VAL A 565 8.48 12.35 5.00
C VAL A 565 9.09 11.34 5.96
N CYS A 566 9.37 10.12 5.50
CA CYS A 566 10.01 9.07 6.30
C CYS A 566 11.39 9.52 6.81
N GLY A 567 12.20 10.13 5.95
CA GLY A 567 13.56 10.61 6.27
C GLY A 567 13.63 11.70 7.34
N GLN A 568 12.50 12.34 7.68
CA GLN A 568 12.44 13.31 8.79
C GLN A 568 12.60 12.65 10.16
N CYS A 569 12.17 11.39 10.29
CA CYS A 569 12.18 10.65 11.55
C CYS A 569 13.06 9.39 11.49
N HIS A 570 13.25 8.80 10.32
CA HIS A 570 14.06 7.60 10.13
C HIS A 570 15.39 7.97 9.46
N ALA A 571 16.42 8.12 10.29
CA ALA A 571 17.75 8.50 9.82
C ALA A 571 18.29 7.50 8.77
N GLY A 572 18.78 8.03 7.65
CA GLY A 572 19.32 7.24 6.55
C GLY A 572 18.31 6.93 5.45
N VAL A 573 17.02 7.27 5.61
CA VAL A 573 16.01 7.12 4.55
C VAL A 573 16.06 8.32 3.60
N VAL A 574 16.54 8.09 2.38
CA VAL A 574 16.59 9.11 1.32
C VAL A 574 15.98 8.62 0.00
N ASP A 575 15.85 7.32 -0.19
CA ASP A 575 15.14 6.70 -1.32
C ASP A 575 14.18 5.56 -0.86
N PRO A 576 13.31 5.02 -1.75
CA PRO A 576 12.39 3.95 -1.37
C PRO A 576 13.06 2.66 -0.89
N ALA A 577 14.29 2.36 -1.35
CA ALA A 577 15.00 1.15 -0.94
C ALA A 577 15.50 1.25 0.50
N ASP A 578 15.80 2.46 0.97
CA ASP A 578 16.18 2.68 2.37
C ASP A 578 15.06 2.37 3.36
N MET A 579 13.79 2.38 2.92
CA MET A 579 12.66 2.05 3.79
C MET A 579 12.75 0.64 4.37
N PHE A 580 13.40 -0.30 3.66
CA PHE A 580 13.63 -1.67 4.13
C PHE A 580 14.62 -1.72 5.32
N ASN A 581 15.44 -0.69 5.49
CA ASN A 581 16.39 -0.56 6.59
C ASN A 581 15.75 0.08 7.83
N ILE A 582 14.49 0.50 7.76
CA ILE A 582 13.80 1.14 8.89
C ILE A 582 13.70 0.14 10.04
N ARG A 583 14.16 0.60 11.20
CA ARG A 583 13.98 -0.03 12.50
C ARG A 583 13.75 1.08 13.52
N MET A 584 12.80 0.89 14.42
CA MET A 584 12.56 1.87 15.48
C MET A 584 13.77 1.93 16.42
N ALA A 585 14.18 3.15 16.78
CA ALA A 585 15.22 3.37 17.78
C ALA A 585 14.79 2.70 19.10
N GLY A 586 15.58 1.75 19.58
CA GLY A 586 15.26 0.97 20.78
C GLY A 586 14.69 -0.44 20.51
N SER A 587 14.30 -0.79 19.28
CA SER A 587 14.03 -2.19 18.97
C SER A 587 15.37 -2.91 18.72
N THR A 588 15.77 -3.81 19.62
CA THR A 588 16.96 -4.68 19.44
C THR A 588 16.60 -6.17 19.50
N VAL A 589 15.33 -6.50 19.24
CA VAL A 589 14.83 -7.87 19.28
C VAL A 589 15.23 -8.59 17.98
N ASP A 590 15.96 -9.69 18.11
CA ASP A 590 16.21 -10.64 17.01
C ASP A 590 14.98 -11.55 16.89
N TYR A 591 14.06 -11.23 15.98
CA TYR A 591 12.81 -11.99 15.83
C TYR A 591 13.05 -13.27 15.05
N ASN A 592 13.89 -13.21 14.01
CA ASN A 592 14.17 -14.35 13.15
C ASN A 592 15.28 -15.29 13.68
N GLY A 593 15.94 -14.94 14.79
CA GLY A 593 16.94 -15.77 15.48
C GLY A 593 18.28 -15.86 14.77
N ASN A 594 18.61 -14.93 13.85
CA ASN A 594 19.84 -14.97 13.06
C ASN A 594 21.05 -14.29 13.75
N GLY A 595 20.83 -13.69 14.92
CA GLY A 595 21.80 -12.96 15.73
C GLY A 595 22.05 -11.51 15.31
N ASN A 596 21.30 -10.98 14.33
CA ASN A 596 21.49 -9.65 13.76
C ASN A 596 20.42 -8.66 14.23
N VAL A 597 20.71 -7.94 15.31
CA VAL A 597 19.77 -6.94 15.88
C VAL A 597 19.86 -5.55 15.22
N THR A 598 20.63 -5.39 14.13
CA THR A 598 20.81 -4.09 13.47
C THR A 598 20.20 -3.99 12.09
N GLU A 599 19.65 -5.08 11.54
CA GLU A 599 18.92 -5.04 10.27
C GLU A 599 17.53 -4.42 10.42
N GLY A 600 16.99 -3.90 9.32
CA GLY A 600 15.63 -3.35 9.30
C GLY A 600 14.58 -4.40 9.63
N ILE A 601 13.43 -3.96 10.15
CA ILE A 601 12.34 -4.87 10.56
C ILE A 601 11.80 -5.70 9.38
N SER A 602 11.96 -5.21 8.15
CA SER A 602 11.61 -5.98 6.96
C SER A 602 12.49 -7.21 6.76
N SER A 603 13.77 -7.17 7.14
CA SER A 603 14.68 -8.32 7.07
C SER A 603 14.33 -9.38 8.13
N GLU A 604 13.88 -8.95 9.31
CA GLU A 604 13.34 -9.83 10.35
C GLU A 604 12.14 -10.63 9.80
N ILE A 605 11.18 -9.94 9.19
CA ILE A 605 10.00 -10.54 8.56
C ILE A 605 10.40 -11.49 7.41
N GLU A 606 11.37 -11.13 6.57
CA GLU A 606 11.81 -11.98 5.46
C GLU A 606 12.53 -13.25 5.96
N GLY A 607 13.30 -13.14 7.04
CA GLY A 607 13.88 -14.29 7.74
C GLY A 607 12.79 -15.24 8.25
N LEU A 608 11.76 -14.70 8.90
CA LEU A 608 10.61 -15.49 9.37
C LEU A 608 9.81 -16.12 8.21
N ARG A 609 9.60 -15.42 7.10
CA ARG A 609 8.98 -16.00 5.89
C ARG A 609 9.79 -17.18 5.34
N THR A 610 11.11 -17.04 5.29
CA THR A 610 12.02 -18.11 4.86
C THR A 610 11.88 -19.34 5.76
N LEU A 611 11.87 -19.13 7.09
CA LEU A 611 11.70 -20.20 8.06
C LEU A 611 10.31 -20.86 7.97
N LEU A 612 9.25 -20.06 7.81
CA LEU A 612 7.90 -20.56 7.64
C LEU A 612 7.75 -21.37 6.35
N TYR A 613 8.31 -20.90 5.24
CA TYR A 613 8.27 -21.64 3.98
C TYR A 613 9.03 -22.97 4.09
N ALA A 614 10.20 -22.98 4.74
CA ALA A 614 10.93 -24.21 5.00
C ALA A 614 10.11 -25.20 5.86
N ALA A 615 9.41 -24.70 6.89
CA ALA A 615 8.50 -25.51 7.71
C ALA A 615 7.31 -26.05 6.89
N ILE A 616 6.72 -25.23 6.01
CA ILE A 616 5.67 -25.62 5.06
C ILE A 616 6.16 -26.74 4.14
N GLN A 617 7.40 -26.67 3.63
CA GLN A 617 7.98 -27.71 2.77
C GLN A 617 8.29 -29.00 3.52
N ALA A 618 8.73 -28.91 4.78
CA ALA A 618 9.07 -30.06 5.60
C ALA A 618 7.83 -30.81 6.14
N TYR A 619 6.77 -30.09 6.47
CA TYR A 619 5.58 -30.63 7.13
C TYR A 619 4.92 -31.82 6.40
N PRO A 620 4.72 -31.81 5.06
CA PRO A 620 4.11 -32.95 4.36
C PRO A 620 4.82 -34.29 4.57
N ALA A 621 6.15 -34.29 4.78
CA ALA A 621 6.90 -35.52 5.05
C ALA A 621 6.50 -36.19 6.39
N THR A 622 5.87 -35.43 7.29
CA THR A 622 5.37 -35.92 8.58
C THR A 622 3.93 -36.46 8.50
N VAL A 623 3.21 -36.16 7.42
CA VAL A 623 1.80 -36.52 7.23
C VAL A 623 1.68 -37.70 6.25
N PRO A 624 1.15 -38.86 6.67
CA PRO A 624 1.01 -40.01 5.80
C PRO A 624 0.18 -39.72 4.54
N GLY A 625 0.83 -39.85 3.37
CA GLY A 625 0.18 -39.70 2.06
C GLY A 625 0.13 -38.28 1.52
N ALA A 626 0.77 -37.31 2.18
CA ALA A 626 0.87 -35.95 1.67
C ALA A 626 1.98 -35.85 0.62
N ASN A 627 1.76 -35.03 -0.40
CA ASN A 627 2.76 -34.71 -1.42
C ASN A 627 3.68 -33.60 -0.89
N PRO A 628 4.94 -33.52 -1.35
CA PRO A 628 5.75 -32.33 -1.15
C PRO A 628 5.09 -31.12 -1.82
N ILE A 629 5.38 -29.92 -1.30
CA ILE A 629 4.71 -28.68 -1.68
C ILE A 629 5.73 -27.64 -2.15
N ALA A 630 5.40 -26.90 -3.21
CA ALA A 630 6.13 -25.73 -3.64
C ALA A 630 5.20 -24.52 -3.82
N TYR A 631 5.74 -23.32 -3.61
CA TYR A 631 5.04 -22.05 -3.82
C TYR A 631 5.62 -21.30 -5.02
N ASP A 632 4.74 -20.73 -5.85
CA ASP A 632 5.07 -19.77 -6.90
C ASP A 632 4.09 -18.59 -6.83
N GLY A 633 4.61 -17.42 -6.43
CA GLY A 633 3.81 -16.20 -6.30
C GLY A 633 3.30 -15.61 -7.62
N SER A 634 3.87 -16.05 -8.76
CA SER A 634 3.56 -15.57 -10.10
C SER A 634 2.55 -16.44 -10.86
N SER A 635 2.30 -17.66 -10.39
CA SER A 635 1.40 -18.62 -11.06
C SER A 635 0.23 -19.00 -10.18
N TYR A 636 -1.00 -18.84 -10.66
CA TYR A 636 -2.18 -19.42 -10.00
C TYR A 636 -2.19 -20.96 -10.21
N PRO A 637 -2.43 -21.79 -9.17
CA PRO A 637 -3.02 -21.48 -7.86
C PRO A 637 -2.03 -21.30 -6.70
N TYR A 638 -0.82 -20.82 -7.00
CA TYR A 638 0.27 -20.46 -6.10
C TYR A 638 0.96 -21.60 -5.36
N PHE A 639 0.25 -22.69 -5.04
CA PHE A 639 0.82 -23.87 -4.42
C PHE A 639 0.68 -25.09 -5.33
N PHE A 640 1.77 -25.81 -5.51
CA PHE A 640 1.92 -26.93 -6.44
C PHE A 640 2.41 -28.19 -5.73
N ASP A 641 2.01 -29.35 -6.24
CA ASP A 641 2.56 -30.65 -5.85
C ASP A 641 4.01 -30.74 -6.39
N ASP A 642 5.01 -30.64 -5.51
CA ASP A 642 6.44 -30.77 -5.85
C ASP A 642 6.80 -32.27 -5.92
N LEU A 643 6.41 -32.91 -7.03
CA LEU A 643 6.55 -34.35 -7.20
C LEU A 643 8.00 -34.78 -7.40
N ASN A 644 8.86 -33.84 -7.80
CA ASN A 644 10.27 -34.11 -8.04
C ASN A 644 11.16 -33.81 -6.81
N GLY A 645 10.64 -33.08 -5.83
CA GLY A 645 11.26 -32.83 -4.53
C GLY A 645 12.39 -31.80 -4.56
N ASN A 646 12.37 -30.87 -5.52
CA ASN A 646 13.40 -29.82 -5.64
C ASN A 646 13.06 -28.53 -4.90
N GLY A 647 11.85 -28.44 -4.32
CA GLY A 647 11.38 -27.29 -3.55
C GLY A 647 10.92 -26.09 -4.38
N VAL A 648 10.79 -26.22 -5.70
CA VAL A 648 10.27 -25.17 -6.60
C VAL A 648 9.12 -25.71 -7.44
N ALA A 649 8.25 -24.84 -7.94
CA ALA A 649 7.15 -25.25 -8.81
C ALA A 649 7.67 -25.41 -10.25
N ASP A 650 7.51 -26.60 -10.84
CA ASP A 650 7.98 -26.91 -12.18
C ASP A 650 6.86 -27.05 -13.22
N ALA A 651 7.24 -26.87 -14.49
CA ALA A 651 6.36 -27.13 -15.62
C ALA A 651 5.90 -28.60 -15.64
N GLY A 652 4.58 -28.81 -15.48
CA GLY A 652 3.96 -30.14 -15.43
C GLY A 652 3.57 -30.58 -14.02
N GLU A 653 3.95 -29.82 -12.99
CA GLU A 653 3.43 -30.00 -11.63
C GLU A 653 2.05 -29.36 -11.49
N GLY A 654 1.13 -30.11 -10.88
CA GLY A 654 -0.25 -29.69 -10.71
C GLY A 654 -0.44 -28.87 -9.45
N LYS A 655 -1.64 -28.29 -9.30
CA LYS A 655 -2.07 -27.65 -8.05
C LYS A 655 -1.84 -28.58 -6.85
N TYR A 656 -1.47 -28.04 -5.70
CA TYR A 656 -1.32 -28.83 -4.49
C TYR A 656 -2.67 -29.42 -4.03
N THR A 657 -2.71 -30.73 -3.77
CA THR A 657 -3.97 -31.47 -3.52
C THR A 657 -4.10 -32.11 -2.14
N THR A 658 -3.04 -32.17 -1.34
CA THR A 658 -2.99 -32.94 -0.09
C THR A 658 -3.03 -32.08 1.16
N TRP A 659 -3.85 -31.02 1.15
CA TRP A 659 -4.01 -30.08 2.25
C TRP A 659 -4.47 -30.74 3.55
N THR A 660 -3.82 -30.38 4.67
CA THR A 660 -4.35 -30.53 6.03
C THR A 660 -4.81 -29.16 6.54
N PRO A 661 -5.71 -29.09 7.54
CA PRO A 661 -6.05 -27.83 8.19
C PRO A 661 -4.83 -27.05 8.71
N ARG A 662 -3.87 -27.73 9.33
CA ARG A 662 -2.65 -27.10 9.87
C ARG A 662 -1.81 -26.45 8.78
N LEU A 663 -1.56 -27.18 7.69
CA LEU A 663 -0.78 -26.68 6.55
C LEU A 663 -1.46 -25.49 5.87
N LEU A 664 -2.79 -25.54 5.73
CA LEU A 664 -3.56 -24.45 5.12
C LEU A 664 -3.44 -23.14 5.91
N LYS A 665 -3.52 -23.21 7.24
CA LYS A 665 -3.39 -22.04 8.15
C LYS A 665 -2.01 -21.38 8.02
N ALA A 666 -0.95 -22.19 8.06
CA ALA A 666 0.43 -21.71 7.90
C ALA A 666 0.69 -21.13 6.49
N ALA A 667 0.25 -21.82 5.44
CA ALA A 667 0.37 -21.35 4.05
C ALA A 667 -0.41 -20.05 3.81
N TYR A 668 -1.57 -19.90 4.45
CA TYR A 668 -2.34 -18.65 4.40
C TYR A 668 -1.55 -17.49 5.01
N ASN A 669 -0.99 -17.64 6.21
CA ASN A 669 -0.19 -16.59 6.84
C ASN A 669 1.06 -16.23 6.01
N MET A 670 1.75 -17.21 5.44
CA MET A 670 2.88 -16.93 4.55
C MET A 670 2.45 -16.06 3.37
N GLN A 671 1.41 -16.46 2.63
CA GLN A 671 0.94 -15.69 1.49
C GLN A 671 0.37 -14.33 1.92
N TYR A 672 -0.38 -14.26 3.02
CA TYR A 672 -0.93 -13.02 3.57
C TYR A 672 0.15 -11.94 3.66
N THR A 673 1.28 -12.28 4.28
CA THR A 673 2.39 -11.34 4.43
C THR A 673 3.05 -10.99 3.11
N LEU A 674 3.17 -11.93 2.16
CA LEU A 674 3.75 -11.68 0.83
C LEU A 674 2.86 -10.78 -0.05
N LYS A 675 1.55 -10.79 0.19
CA LYS A 675 0.56 -10.01 -0.58
C LYS A 675 0.38 -8.60 -0.03
N ASP A 676 1.01 -8.25 1.08
CA ASP A 676 1.17 -6.86 1.54
C ASP A 676 2.67 -6.48 1.54
N PRO A 677 3.17 -5.89 0.44
CA PRO A 677 4.58 -5.48 0.33
C PRO A 677 5.01 -4.46 1.39
N GLY A 678 4.06 -3.69 1.94
CA GLY A 678 4.30 -2.68 2.98
C GLY A 678 4.06 -3.18 4.40
N CYS A 679 3.87 -4.49 4.61
CA CYS A 679 3.45 -5.03 5.92
C CYS A 679 4.40 -4.70 7.08
N SER A 680 5.69 -4.52 6.80
CA SER A 680 6.70 -4.05 7.77
C SER A 680 6.44 -2.62 8.28
N ALA A 681 5.87 -1.75 7.45
CA ALA A 681 5.48 -0.39 7.83
C ALA A 681 4.03 -0.32 8.33
N HIS A 682 3.14 -1.17 7.81
CA HIS A 682 1.72 -1.14 8.17
C HIS A 682 1.46 -1.70 9.57
N ASN A 683 2.08 -2.83 9.93
CA ASN A 683 1.97 -3.46 11.26
C ASN A 683 2.98 -4.62 11.43
N ALA A 684 4.28 -4.31 11.58
CA ALA A 684 5.31 -5.35 11.64
C ALA A 684 5.09 -6.38 12.76
N LYS A 685 4.60 -5.95 13.92
CA LYS A 685 4.42 -6.83 15.09
C LYS A 685 3.37 -7.89 14.84
N TYR A 686 2.19 -7.49 14.36
CA TYR A 686 1.13 -8.41 13.94
C TYR A 686 1.64 -9.43 12.92
N VAL A 687 2.41 -8.96 11.94
CA VAL A 687 3.01 -9.81 10.90
C VAL A 687 4.00 -10.83 11.47
N ILE A 688 4.86 -10.41 12.39
CA ILE A 688 5.82 -11.28 13.08
C ILE A 688 5.10 -12.36 13.87
N GLU A 689 4.05 -12.02 14.61
CA GLU A 689 3.24 -12.97 15.38
C GLU A 689 2.59 -14.03 14.49
N LEU A 690 1.99 -13.62 13.37
CA LEU A 690 1.37 -14.54 12.40
C LEU A 690 2.39 -15.54 11.81
N LEU A 691 3.60 -15.06 11.49
CA LEU A 691 4.67 -15.88 10.94
C LEU A 691 5.23 -16.82 12.00
N TYR A 692 5.53 -16.30 13.20
CA TYR A 692 6.00 -17.07 14.34
C TYR A 692 5.03 -18.20 14.67
N ASP A 693 3.74 -17.92 14.80
CA ASP A 693 2.75 -18.93 15.18
C ASP A 693 2.52 -19.95 14.04
N GLY A 694 2.68 -19.53 12.78
CA GLY A 694 2.76 -20.44 11.64
C GLY A 694 3.94 -21.42 11.76
N ILE A 695 5.13 -20.93 12.11
CA ILE A 695 6.32 -21.75 12.33
C ILE A 695 6.10 -22.66 13.52
N ASN A 696 5.67 -22.12 14.66
CA ASN A 696 5.43 -22.90 15.88
C ASN A 696 4.38 -24.00 15.69
N SER A 697 3.36 -23.75 14.86
CA SER A 697 2.34 -24.74 14.54
C SER A 697 2.92 -25.94 13.76
N LEU A 698 3.85 -25.70 12.83
CA LEU A 698 4.44 -26.73 11.96
C LEU A 698 5.71 -27.36 12.54
N ASP A 699 6.56 -26.55 13.17
CA ASP A 699 7.84 -26.91 13.78
C ASP A 699 8.13 -26.09 15.06
N PRO A 700 7.63 -26.54 16.22
CA PRO A 700 7.92 -25.91 17.51
C PRO A 700 9.41 -25.87 17.88
N THR A 701 10.24 -26.74 17.27
CA THR A 701 11.68 -26.80 17.56
C THR A 701 12.39 -25.60 16.96
N VAL A 702 12.02 -25.22 15.74
CA VAL A 702 12.52 -23.99 15.09
C VAL A 702 12.01 -22.76 15.85
N ALA A 703 10.72 -22.72 16.19
CA ALA A 703 10.12 -21.58 16.90
C ALA A 703 10.75 -21.30 18.28
N ALA A 704 11.29 -22.31 18.95
CA ALA A 704 11.98 -22.13 20.25
C ALA A 704 13.25 -21.26 20.17
N GLY A 705 13.81 -21.07 18.96
CA GLY A 705 14.96 -20.18 18.72
C GLY A 705 14.58 -18.77 18.24
N LEU A 706 13.29 -18.46 18.15
CA LEU A 706 12.75 -17.21 17.61
C LEU A 706 12.13 -16.36 18.71
N THR A 707 11.93 -15.08 18.44
CA THR A 707 11.20 -14.17 19.33
C THR A 707 9.86 -13.81 18.72
N ARG A 708 8.77 -13.99 19.46
CA ARG A 708 7.41 -13.68 18.98
C ARG A 708 7.02 -12.23 19.20
N ASN A 709 7.26 -11.72 20.41
CA ASN A 709 6.75 -10.43 20.87
C ASN A 709 7.90 -9.57 21.41
N ASP A 710 7.68 -8.27 21.46
CA ASP A 710 8.48 -7.39 22.31
C ASP A 710 8.36 -7.79 23.79
N GLU A 711 9.30 -7.32 24.60
CA GLU A 711 9.29 -7.49 26.04
C GLU A 711 8.57 -6.32 26.73
N GLY A 712 7.96 -6.60 27.89
CA GLY A 712 7.42 -5.60 28.80
C GLY A 712 6.41 -4.62 28.19
N HIS A 713 6.72 -3.33 28.23
CA HIS A 713 5.81 -2.23 27.92
C HIS A 713 5.39 -2.12 26.45
N PHE A 714 6.13 -2.76 25.54
CA PHE A 714 5.85 -2.73 24.10
C PHE A 714 5.18 -4.00 23.58
N ASN A 715 4.93 -4.97 24.47
CA ASN A 715 4.19 -6.19 24.16
C ASN A 715 2.68 -5.92 24.19
N ALA A 716 2.12 -5.52 23.05
CA ALA A 716 0.70 -5.21 22.95
C ALA A 716 -0.21 -6.45 23.09
N ALA A 717 0.30 -7.64 22.79
CA ALA A 717 -0.36 -8.92 23.03
C ALA A 717 -0.35 -9.39 24.50
N SER A 718 0.29 -8.66 25.43
CA SER A 718 0.33 -9.04 26.84
C SER A 718 -0.99 -8.81 27.58
N GLU A 719 -1.21 -9.53 28.69
CA GLU A 719 -2.39 -9.36 29.56
C GLU A 719 -2.55 -7.91 30.03
N ALA A 720 -1.45 -7.18 30.18
CA ALA A 720 -1.45 -5.78 30.57
C ALA A 720 -2.14 -4.84 29.55
N PHE A 721 -2.45 -5.28 28.33
CA PHE A 721 -3.20 -4.51 27.34
C PHE A 721 -4.44 -5.25 26.83
N ARG A 722 -4.39 -6.58 26.73
CA ARG A 722 -5.50 -7.40 26.19
C ARG A 722 -6.60 -7.72 27.20
N HIS A 723 -6.41 -7.38 28.49
CA HIS A 723 -7.41 -7.61 29.53
C HIS A 723 -8.79 -7.01 29.19
N TRP A 724 -8.82 -5.88 28.48
CA TRP A 724 -10.05 -5.13 28.18
C TRP A 724 -10.67 -5.45 26.81
N ASP A 725 -10.13 -6.40 26.06
CA ASP A 725 -10.62 -6.70 24.70
C ASP A 725 -12.10 -7.10 24.71
N GLY A 726 -12.52 -7.88 25.71
CA GLY A 726 -13.92 -8.26 25.90
C GLY A 726 -14.82 -7.12 26.38
N ASP A 727 -14.25 -6.08 26.99
CA ASP A 727 -14.96 -4.88 27.46
C ASP A 727 -15.08 -3.82 26.34
N GLY A 728 -14.19 -3.84 25.35
CA GLY A 728 -14.09 -2.86 24.27
C GLY A 728 -13.51 -1.50 24.69
N GLU A 729 -13.31 -1.28 25.98
CA GLU A 729 -12.76 -0.05 26.54
C GLU A 729 -12.04 -0.29 27.88
N VAL A 730 -11.03 0.52 28.15
CA VAL A 730 -10.33 0.56 29.43
C VAL A 730 -11.11 1.43 30.41
N SER A 731 -11.53 0.84 31.53
CA SER A 731 -12.28 1.56 32.56
C SER A 731 -11.51 2.77 33.13
N ALA A 732 -12.23 3.84 33.50
CA ALA A 732 -11.73 5.12 33.99
C ALA A 732 -10.52 5.05 34.94
N SER A 733 -10.56 4.21 35.98
CA SER A 733 -9.47 4.10 36.97
C SER A 733 -8.21 3.37 36.48
N CYS A 734 -8.27 2.78 35.29
CA CYS A 734 -7.20 1.99 34.68
C CYS A 734 -6.58 2.70 33.46
N THR A 735 -7.27 3.70 32.89
CA THR A 735 -6.86 4.36 31.64
C THR A 735 -5.48 4.98 31.72
N ARG A 736 -5.09 5.49 32.89
CA ARG A 736 -3.79 6.14 33.12
C ARG A 736 -2.61 5.32 32.61
N CYS A 737 -2.67 3.99 32.77
CA CYS A 737 -1.56 3.09 32.44
C CYS A 737 -1.88 2.14 31.29
N HIS A 738 -3.15 1.86 31.05
CA HIS A 738 -3.60 0.85 30.09
C HIS A 738 -4.28 1.42 28.84
N ALA A 739 -4.57 2.72 28.80
CA ALA A 739 -4.98 3.45 27.60
C ALA A 739 -4.07 4.67 27.29
N PRO A 740 -2.74 4.49 27.22
CA PRO A 740 -1.81 5.55 26.87
C PRO A 740 -1.87 5.89 25.36
N ALA A 741 -1.39 7.05 24.91
CA ALA A 741 -0.91 8.16 25.72
C ALA A 741 -2.04 8.96 26.39
N ALA A 742 -3.27 8.87 25.86
CA ALA A 742 -4.40 9.72 26.26
C ALA A 742 -4.73 9.67 27.77
N GLY A 743 -4.78 8.47 28.36
CA GLY A 743 -5.05 8.31 29.79
C GLY A 743 -3.93 8.88 30.66
N PHE A 744 -2.67 8.69 30.25
CA PHE A 744 -1.50 9.20 30.97
C PHE A 744 -1.40 10.73 30.87
N ASP A 745 -1.66 11.30 29.69
CA ASP A 745 -1.69 12.75 29.46
C ASP A 745 -2.77 13.44 30.28
N TYR A 746 -3.95 12.83 30.34
CA TYR A 746 -5.03 13.34 31.18
C TYR A 746 -4.59 13.40 32.65
N TYR A 747 -3.94 12.34 33.14
CA TYR A 747 -3.44 12.30 34.52
C TYR A 747 -2.38 13.37 34.78
N ILE A 748 -1.40 13.55 33.89
CA ILE A 748 -0.37 14.58 34.04
C ILE A 748 -1.00 15.98 34.09
N GLN A 749 -1.98 16.26 33.23
CA GLN A 749 -2.64 17.58 33.20
C GLN A 749 -3.52 17.85 34.42
N ASN A 750 -4.23 16.84 34.92
CA ASN A 750 -5.30 17.04 35.90
C ASN A 750 -4.95 16.54 37.32
N GLY A 751 -3.89 15.74 37.47
CA GLY A 751 -3.50 15.10 38.73
C GLY A 751 -4.47 14.00 39.20
N VAL A 752 -5.41 13.58 38.35
CA VAL A 752 -6.41 12.54 38.62
C VAL A 752 -6.64 11.71 37.37
N ASP A 753 -7.10 10.48 37.54
CA ASP A 753 -7.42 9.58 36.43
C ASP A 753 -8.59 10.14 35.58
N SER A 754 -8.65 9.73 34.31
CA SER A 754 -9.76 10.12 33.42
C SER A 754 -11.09 9.66 34.02
N PRO A 755 -12.12 10.52 34.08
CA PRO A 755 -13.45 10.10 34.53
C PRO A 755 -14.18 9.26 33.48
N ALA A 756 -13.72 9.26 32.23
CA ALA A 756 -14.26 8.47 31.13
C ALA A 756 -13.38 7.26 30.85
N ALA A 757 -14.03 6.16 30.43
CA ALA A 757 -13.34 5.05 29.79
C ALA A 757 -12.70 5.51 28.47
N LEU A 758 -11.62 4.84 28.07
CA LEU A 758 -10.89 5.13 26.84
C LEU A 758 -10.76 3.86 26.00
N PRO A 759 -10.60 3.96 24.67
CA PRO A 759 -10.36 2.81 23.82
C PRO A 759 -9.17 1.97 24.27
N VAL A 760 -9.19 0.68 23.94
CA VAL A 760 -8.08 -0.24 24.21
C VAL A 760 -6.83 0.22 23.46
N SER A 761 -5.66 0.14 24.11
CA SER A 761 -4.37 0.49 23.51
C SER A 761 -3.56 -0.76 23.14
N TYR A 762 -2.73 -0.64 22.11
CA TYR A 762 -1.81 -1.68 21.66
C TYR A 762 -0.39 -1.38 22.15
N GLY A 763 -0.19 -1.44 23.47
CA GLY A 763 1.10 -1.17 24.10
C GLY A 763 1.30 0.30 24.51
N LEU A 764 2.48 0.62 25.04
CA LEU A 764 2.93 2.01 25.21
C LEU A 764 3.48 2.56 23.89
N THR A 765 3.16 3.81 23.57
CA THR A 765 3.78 4.56 22.46
C THR A 765 4.87 5.51 22.96
N CYS A 766 5.72 6.02 22.07
CA CYS A 766 6.74 7.03 22.41
C CYS A 766 6.12 8.27 23.06
N GLU A 767 4.95 8.70 22.56
CA GLU A 767 4.18 9.82 23.10
C GLU A 767 3.68 9.57 24.52
N THR A 768 3.71 8.35 25.04
CA THR A 768 3.39 8.10 26.45
C THR A 768 4.36 8.85 27.36
N CYS A 769 5.66 8.77 27.07
CA CYS A 769 6.74 9.31 27.92
C CYS A 769 7.41 10.56 27.35
N HIS A 770 7.35 10.76 26.04
CA HIS A 770 8.00 11.86 25.34
C HIS A 770 7.00 12.90 24.85
N THR A 771 7.52 14.07 24.52
CA THR A 771 6.81 15.19 23.89
C THR A 771 7.53 15.58 22.60
N GLY A 772 6.80 16.15 21.64
CA GLY A 772 7.34 16.53 20.34
C GLY A 772 7.09 15.47 19.27
N THR A 773 7.75 15.63 18.12
CA THR A 773 7.57 14.80 16.91
C THR A 773 8.89 14.23 16.38
N ASP A 774 10.02 14.58 16.99
CA ASP A 774 11.35 14.08 16.65
C ASP A 774 11.81 13.09 17.72
N PHE A 775 11.71 11.81 17.39
CA PHE A 775 12.10 10.68 18.24
C PHE A 775 13.45 10.07 17.85
N ALA A 776 14.12 10.59 16.82
CA ALA A 776 15.38 10.03 16.32
C ALA A 776 16.59 10.35 17.24
N GLY A 777 16.41 11.22 18.23
CA GLY A 777 17.44 11.66 19.17
C GLY A 777 16.97 11.71 20.64
N SER A 778 17.41 12.74 21.36
CA SER A 778 17.03 12.95 22.77
C SER A 778 15.66 13.64 22.87
N ALA A 779 14.61 12.91 22.48
CA ALA A 779 13.23 13.39 22.51
C ALA A 779 12.89 13.94 23.92
N PRO A 780 12.38 15.19 24.03
CA PRO A 780 12.07 15.78 25.32
C PRO A 780 11.07 14.92 26.10
N ARG A 781 11.41 14.55 27.32
CA ARG A 781 10.58 13.72 28.18
C ARG A 781 9.51 14.56 28.88
N LYS A 782 8.34 13.98 29.13
CA LYS A 782 7.29 14.60 29.93
C LYS A 782 7.80 14.82 31.36
N PHE A 783 7.43 15.95 31.95
CA PHE A 783 7.73 16.24 33.34
C PHE A 783 6.50 15.94 34.20
N VAL A 784 6.64 15.00 35.14
CA VAL A 784 5.61 14.70 36.14
C VAL A 784 5.97 15.45 37.43
N PRO A 785 5.18 16.46 37.85
CA PRO A 785 5.54 17.34 38.96
C PRO A 785 5.44 16.66 40.34
N SER A 786 4.59 15.65 40.48
CA SER A 786 4.38 14.94 41.75
C SER A 786 3.62 13.64 41.54
N VAL A 787 3.81 12.68 42.44
CA VAL A 787 2.99 11.46 42.53
C VAL A 787 2.34 11.40 43.90
N THR A 788 1.05 11.06 43.93
CA THR A 788 0.29 10.85 45.19
C THR A 788 -0.05 9.37 45.33
N PHE A 789 0.65 8.71 46.25
CA PHE A 789 0.43 7.30 46.59
C PHE A 789 -0.94 7.10 47.22
N LYS A 790 -1.45 5.86 47.19
CA LYS A 790 -2.75 5.51 47.76
C LYS A 790 -2.86 5.79 49.27
N SER A 791 -1.73 5.83 49.97
CA SER A 791 -1.65 6.24 51.38
C SER A 791 -2.13 7.67 51.62
N GLY A 792 -2.16 8.50 50.58
CA GLY A 792 -2.38 9.95 50.64
C GLY A 792 -1.09 10.76 50.71
N VAL A 793 0.09 10.10 50.74
CA VAL A 793 1.37 10.79 50.70
C VAL A 793 1.70 11.23 49.28
N THR A 794 2.12 12.49 49.15
CA THR A 794 2.56 13.07 47.87
C THR A 794 4.06 13.32 47.90
N ILE A 795 4.77 12.80 46.91
CA ILE A 795 6.17 13.12 46.63
C ILE A 795 6.26 14.12 45.48
N THR A 796 7.23 15.02 45.52
CA THR A 796 7.36 16.12 44.53
C THR A 796 8.64 16.01 43.73
N ASN A 797 8.54 16.13 42.41
CA ASN A 797 9.67 16.14 41.50
C ASN A 797 10.32 17.54 41.47
N ASN A 798 11.64 17.61 41.44
CA ASN A 798 12.36 18.87 41.41
C ASN A 798 12.53 19.37 39.96
N PRO A 799 11.88 20.47 39.53
CA PRO A 799 12.02 20.94 38.15
C PRO A 799 13.43 21.44 37.81
N ALA A 800 14.27 21.76 38.81
CA ALA A 800 15.67 22.17 38.57
C ALA A 800 16.60 20.97 38.34
N THR A 801 16.22 19.78 38.83
CA THR A 801 16.94 18.51 38.63
C THR A 801 15.90 17.40 38.48
N PRO A 802 15.21 17.32 37.32
CA PRO A 802 14.12 16.38 37.14
C PRO A 802 14.56 14.93 37.35
N ASP A 803 13.74 14.18 38.08
CA ASP A 803 13.84 12.73 38.21
C ASP A 803 12.82 12.08 37.26
N ASP A 804 13.31 11.40 36.23
CA ASP A 804 12.46 10.76 35.23
C ASP A 804 11.73 9.53 35.79
N SER A 805 12.15 9.00 36.95
CA SER A 805 11.46 7.90 37.63
C SER A 805 10.01 8.22 37.95
N PHE A 806 9.65 9.50 38.07
CA PHE A 806 8.27 9.93 38.26
C PHE A 806 7.35 9.54 37.08
N LEU A 807 7.89 9.36 35.86
CA LEU A 807 7.10 8.81 34.75
C LEU A 807 6.66 7.37 35.05
N CYS A 808 7.56 6.55 35.59
CA CYS A 808 7.31 5.16 35.92
C CYS A 808 6.44 5.02 37.19
N ILE A 809 6.75 5.78 38.25
CA ILE A 809 6.08 5.65 39.55
C ILE A 809 4.57 5.92 39.44
N VAL A 810 4.13 6.79 38.52
CA VAL A 810 2.70 7.03 38.28
C VAL A 810 1.92 5.74 38.04
N CYS A 811 2.51 4.78 37.32
CA CYS A 811 1.92 3.46 37.10
C CYS A 811 2.33 2.43 38.14
N HIS A 812 3.56 2.51 38.67
CA HIS A 812 4.15 1.57 39.62
C HIS A 812 4.03 1.98 41.10
N GLN A 813 2.95 2.69 41.49
CA GLN A 813 2.74 3.22 42.85
C GLN A 813 1.87 2.33 43.77
N GLY A 814 1.29 1.25 43.25
CA GLY A 814 0.34 0.41 43.99
C GLY A 814 -1.06 1.03 44.15
N ARG A 815 -2.07 0.19 44.35
CA ARG A 815 -3.50 0.59 44.34
C ARG A 815 -4.20 0.57 45.71
N GLU A 816 -3.59 -0.08 46.69
CA GLU A 816 -4.09 -0.21 48.06
C GLU A 816 -2.94 0.09 49.03
N SER A 817 -3.26 0.47 50.26
CA SER A 817 -2.27 0.84 51.28
C SER A 817 -2.73 0.52 52.71
N LYS A 818 -1.86 0.75 53.71
CA LYS A 818 -2.26 0.67 55.14
C LYS A 818 -3.57 1.41 55.43
N SER A 819 -3.74 2.64 54.95
CA SER A 819 -4.94 3.44 55.24
C SER A 819 -6.22 2.82 54.68
N THR A 820 -6.13 2.17 53.52
CA THR A 820 -7.28 1.49 52.90
C THR A 820 -7.66 0.20 53.64
N ILE A 821 -6.66 -0.49 54.19
CA ILE A 821 -6.86 -1.71 54.99
C ILE A 821 -7.44 -1.34 56.35
N ASP A 822 -6.87 -0.34 57.03
CA ASP A 822 -7.37 0.17 58.31
C ASP A 822 -8.82 0.67 58.19
N ALA A 823 -9.14 1.37 57.09
CA ALA A 823 -10.51 1.79 56.81
C ALA A 823 -11.47 0.60 56.61
N ALA A 824 -11.04 -0.45 55.90
CA ALA A 824 -11.85 -1.65 55.67
C ALA A 824 -12.09 -2.43 56.98
N ILE A 825 -11.04 -2.60 57.80
CA ILE A 825 -11.12 -3.24 59.12
C ILE A 825 -12.04 -2.42 60.04
N GLY A 826 -11.87 -1.10 60.09
CA GLY A 826 -12.70 -0.21 60.90
C GLY A 826 -14.18 -0.20 60.49
N ALA A 827 -14.47 -0.45 59.21
CA ALA A 827 -15.81 -0.61 58.67
C ALA A 827 -16.39 -2.03 58.88
N GLY A 828 -15.60 -3.00 59.36
CA GLY A 828 -15.99 -4.40 59.43
C GLY A 828 -16.18 -5.08 58.07
N SER A 829 -15.55 -4.52 57.01
CA SER A 829 -15.63 -5.01 55.63
C SER A 829 -14.38 -5.81 55.29
N PHE A 830 -14.37 -7.10 55.64
CA PHE A 830 -13.21 -7.96 55.44
C PHE A 830 -13.17 -8.56 54.03
N SER A 831 -12.20 -8.13 53.24
CA SER A 831 -11.91 -8.65 51.90
C SER A 831 -10.47 -8.32 51.51
N PHE A 832 -9.85 -9.17 50.71
CA PHE A 832 -8.51 -8.93 50.18
C PHE A 832 -8.34 -7.54 49.54
N LYS A 833 -7.18 -6.91 49.79
CA LYS A 833 -6.80 -5.60 49.24
C LYS A 833 -5.62 -5.76 48.30
N ASN A 834 -5.92 -5.78 47.00
CA ASN A 834 -4.97 -6.00 45.94
C ASN A 834 -4.03 -4.79 45.76
N VAL A 835 -2.74 -4.95 46.02
CA VAL A 835 -1.74 -3.89 45.81
C VAL A 835 -1.52 -3.59 44.32
N HIS A 836 -1.95 -4.50 43.43
CA HIS A 836 -1.75 -4.49 41.98
C HIS A 836 -0.31 -4.85 41.54
N TYR A 837 -0.09 -4.99 40.24
CA TYR A 837 1.17 -5.50 39.69
C TYR A 837 2.30 -4.48 39.75
N LEU A 838 3.52 -4.96 40.04
CA LEU A 838 4.79 -4.24 40.01
C LEU A 838 4.77 -2.88 40.75
N PRO A 839 4.44 -2.82 42.07
CA PRO A 839 4.50 -1.59 42.85
C PRO A 839 5.95 -1.13 43.16
N ALA A 840 6.87 -1.20 42.19
CA ALA A 840 8.29 -0.88 42.34
C ALA A 840 8.55 0.48 42.98
N GLY A 841 7.86 1.52 42.51
CA GLY A 841 8.00 2.87 43.05
C GLY A 841 7.57 2.96 44.51
N ALA A 842 6.50 2.24 44.88
CA ALA A 842 6.07 2.19 46.26
C ALA A 842 7.07 1.46 47.18
N ILE A 843 7.69 0.39 46.70
CA ILE A 843 8.68 -0.37 47.46
C ILE A 843 9.96 0.42 47.62
N GLN A 844 10.43 1.04 46.55
CA GLN A 844 11.60 1.90 46.58
C GLN A 844 11.45 3.01 47.64
N TYR A 845 10.30 3.69 47.68
CA TYR A 845 10.03 4.76 48.65
C TYR A 845 9.71 4.25 50.07
N GLY A 846 9.49 2.95 50.27
CA GLY A 846 9.36 2.35 51.60
C GLY A 846 8.34 3.05 52.49
N SER A 847 8.79 3.50 53.67
CA SER A 847 7.94 4.22 54.62
C SER A 847 7.58 5.65 54.24
N ASP A 848 8.20 6.23 53.21
CA ASP A 848 7.74 7.50 52.64
C ASP A 848 6.49 7.32 51.77
N ALA A 849 6.27 6.15 51.17
CA ALA A 849 5.07 5.85 50.39
C ALA A 849 3.93 5.23 51.22
N ILE A 850 4.25 4.47 52.27
CA ILE A 850 3.29 3.80 53.19
C ILE A 850 2.28 2.92 52.43
N ILE A 851 2.72 2.23 51.38
CA ILE A 851 1.88 1.29 50.63
C ILE A 851 1.77 -0.05 51.36
N GLY A 852 2.90 -0.66 51.74
CA GLY A 852 2.90 -1.83 52.62
C GLY A 852 2.15 -1.59 53.93
N TYR A 853 1.53 -2.64 54.46
CA TYR A 853 0.88 -2.59 55.76
C TYR A 853 1.95 -2.54 56.87
N GLN A 854 2.16 -1.34 57.39
CA GLN A 854 3.09 -1.06 58.49
C GLN A 854 2.38 -1.25 59.84
N TYR A 855 2.93 -2.10 60.70
CA TYR A 855 2.35 -2.43 62.00
C TYR A 855 2.63 -1.35 63.05
N ASP A 856 1.63 -1.07 63.89
CA ASP A 856 1.71 0.00 64.89
C ASP A 856 2.83 -0.27 65.91
N GLY A 857 3.63 0.75 66.22
CA GLY A 857 4.75 0.64 67.15
C GLY A 857 6.04 0.05 66.55
N LYS A 858 6.02 -0.36 65.27
CA LYS A 858 7.20 -0.75 64.51
C LYS A 858 7.72 0.43 63.69
N SER A 859 9.03 0.45 63.44
CA SER A 859 9.66 1.40 62.52
C SER A 859 9.99 0.72 61.20
N TYR A 860 9.79 1.44 60.10
CA TYR A 860 10.06 0.98 58.74
C TYR A 860 11.04 1.91 58.06
N VAL A 861 11.94 1.36 57.25
CA VAL A 861 12.91 2.17 56.51
C VAL A 861 12.21 3.02 55.45
N GLU A 862 12.69 4.25 55.32
CA GLU A 862 12.27 5.25 54.33
C GLU A 862 12.73 4.84 52.91
N MET A 863 12.70 5.77 51.95
CA MET A 863 13.17 5.54 50.60
C MET A 863 14.57 4.89 50.58
N PHE A 864 14.73 3.86 49.75
CA PHE A 864 16.04 3.34 49.42
C PHE A 864 16.79 4.38 48.60
N ASP A 865 17.64 5.13 49.28
CA ASP A 865 18.66 5.96 48.66
C ASP A 865 19.88 5.08 48.39
N HIS A 866 20.31 5.04 47.14
CA HIS A 866 21.56 4.41 46.77
C HIS A 866 22.72 5.32 47.22
N PHE A 867 23.85 5.35 46.52
CA PHE A 867 25.00 6.15 47.00
C PHE A 867 24.88 7.64 46.61
N SER A 868 23.95 7.97 45.71
CA SER A 868 23.66 9.32 45.22
C SER A 868 22.21 9.44 44.72
N PRO A 869 21.64 10.66 44.65
CA PRO A 869 20.31 10.89 44.11
C PRO A 869 20.11 10.37 42.68
N ASN A 870 21.15 10.42 41.83
CA ASN A 870 21.08 9.90 40.47
C ASN A 870 21.03 8.38 40.44
N SER A 871 21.83 7.71 41.28
CA SER A 871 21.82 6.25 41.40
C SER A 871 20.56 5.69 42.07
N ALA A 872 19.73 6.56 42.63
CA ALA A 872 18.42 6.21 43.17
C ALA A 872 17.30 6.36 42.12
N GLN A 873 17.58 6.77 40.89
CA GLN A 873 16.58 6.82 39.83
C GLN A 873 16.39 5.45 39.18
N CYS A 874 15.17 5.13 38.72
CA CYS A 874 14.89 3.86 38.03
C CYS A 874 15.78 3.69 36.79
N ASN A 875 16.04 4.77 36.05
CA ASN A 875 16.86 4.77 34.84
C ASN A 875 18.35 4.50 35.07
N PHE A 876 18.81 4.43 36.33
CA PHE A 876 20.17 4.04 36.65
C PHE A 876 20.37 2.53 36.53
N CYS A 877 19.37 1.75 36.95
CA CYS A 877 19.42 0.29 36.92
C CYS A 877 18.72 -0.28 35.68
N HIS A 878 17.76 0.45 35.10
CA HIS A 878 16.96 0.02 33.96
C HIS A 878 17.44 0.66 32.65
N GLU A 879 17.58 -0.15 31.60
CA GLU A 879 18.05 0.26 30.28
C GLU A 879 17.02 1.14 29.57
N LEU A 880 17.39 2.40 29.39
CA LEU A 880 16.59 3.45 28.76
C LEU A 880 17.41 4.21 27.71
N ALA A 881 18.56 3.68 27.30
CA ALA A 881 19.34 4.29 26.25
C ALA A 881 18.52 4.30 24.94
N PRO A 882 18.62 5.39 24.14
CA PRO A 882 17.92 5.53 22.86
C PRO A 882 18.02 4.30 21.96
N GLU A 883 19.16 3.61 22.00
CA GLU A 883 19.46 2.49 21.13
C GLU A 883 18.81 1.17 21.58
N LYS A 884 18.30 1.07 22.82
CA LYS A 884 17.80 -0.19 23.39
C LYS A 884 16.44 -0.12 24.09
N HIS A 885 16.12 0.95 24.81
CA HIS A 885 14.81 1.21 25.46
C HIS A 885 14.06 -0.01 26.04
N THR A 886 14.76 -1.05 26.54
CA THR A 886 14.10 -2.30 26.92
C THR A 886 13.40 -2.19 28.27
N PHE A 887 13.79 -1.23 29.11
CA PHE A 887 13.42 -1.15 30.53
C PHE A 887 13.91 -2.34 31.37
N HIS A 888 14.73 -3.22 30.83
CA HIS A 888 15.31 -4.33 31.58
C HIS A 888 16.41 -3.84 32.52
N VAL A 889 16.58 -4.54 33.62
CA VAL A 889 17.69 -4.29 34.53
C VAL A 889 19.00 -4.63 33.83
N VAL A 890 19.97 -3.72 33.85
CA VAL A 890 21.29 -3.89 33.22
C VAL A 890 22.41 -3.69 34.21
N LEU A 891 23.34 -4.65 34.23
CA LEU A 891 24.56 -4.52 35.01
C LEU A 891 25.58 -3.64 34.26
N THR A 892 25.77 -2.41 34.72
CA THR A 892 26.73 -1.48 34.10
C THR A 892 28.14 -1.63 34.67
N THR A 893 29.12 -1.03 34.00
CA THR A 893 30.50 -0.94 34.54
C THR A 893 30.56 -0.12 35.84
N GLU A 894 29.67 0.86 36.04
CA GLU A 894 29.55 1.55 37.33
C GLU A 894 29.15 0.59 38.45
N CYS A 895 28.23 -0.34 38.16
CA CYS A 895 27.77 -1.34 39.13
C CYS A 895 28.93 -2.23 39.61
N THR A 896 29.70 -2.80 38.68
CA THR A 896 30.83 -3.68 39.03
C THR A 896 31.97 -2.95 39.77
N GLY A 897 32.08 -1.63 39.60
CA GLY A 897 33.03 -0.79 40.35
C GLY A 897 32.74 -0.73 41.86
N CYS A 898 31.47 -0.79 42.26
CA CYS A 898 31.04 -0.75 43.66
C CYS A 898 30.68 -2.13 44.23
N HIS A 899 30.08 -3.00 43.41
CA HIS A 899 29.59 -4.31 43.84
C HIS A 899 30.57 -5.46 43.56
N GLY A 900 31.68 -5.19 42.87
CA GLY A 900 32.66 -6.20 42.50
C GLY A 900 32.25 -6.97 41.23
N PRO A 901 33.03 -7.99 40.83
CA PRO A 901 32.73 -8.80 39.67
C PRO A 901 31.57 -9.74 39.98
N VAL A 902 30.37 -9.31 39.60
CA VAL A 902 29.13 -10.11 39.64
C VAL A 902 28.72 -10.47 38.22
N ALA A 903 28.08 -11.64 38.03
CA ALA A 903 27.67 -12.10 36.70
C ALA A 903 26.31 -11.50 36.30
N THR A 904 25.41 -11.35 37.28
CA THR A 904 24.06 -10.81 37.12
C THR A 904 23.76 -9.79 38.23
N VAL A 905 22.68 -9.01 38.08
CA VAL A 905 22.27 -8.05 39.12
C VAL A 905 21.78 -8.77 40.37
N GLU A 906 21.20 -9.96 40.20
CA GLU A 906 20.76 -10.87 41.28
C GLU A 906 21.92 -11.32 42.18
N ASP A 907 23.16 -11.31 41.69
CA ASP A 907 24.35 -11.67 42.46
C ASP A 907 24.87 -10.51 43.35
N ILE A 908 24.28 -9.32 43.27
CA ILE A 908 24.73 -8.16 44.03
C ILE A 908 24.47 -8.35 45.54
N ARG A 909 25.56 -8.45 46.32
CA ARG A 909 25.50 -8.58 47.79
C ARG A 909 26.53 -7.75 48.57
N THR A 910 27.55 -7.21 47.92
CA THR A 910 28.80 -6.65 48.51
C THR A 910 28.63 -5.58 49.63
N LEU A 911 27.42 -5.04 49.86
CA LEU A 911 27.10 -4.06 50.92
C LEU A 911 25.87 -4.42 51.77
N ARG A 912 25.40 -5.67 51.73
CA ARG A 912 24.24 -6.21 52.47
C ARG A 912 24.56 -7.59 53.05
N ALA A 913 25.15 -7.60 54.25
CA ALA A 913 25.60 -8.83 54.93
C ALA A 913 24.62 -9.34 56.00
N THR A 914 23.42 -8.77 56.08
CA THR A 914 22.38 -9.25 56.98
C THR A 914 21.84 -10.56 56.43
N ASP A 915 21.86 -11.59 57.27
CA ASP A 915 21.16 -12.86 57.13
C ASP A 915 19.76 -12.63 57.72
N TYR A 916 18.79 -12.35 56.85
CA TYR A 916 17.43 -11.94 57.19
C TYR A 916 16.56 -13.12 57.58
N ASP A 917 16.72 -14.26 56.90
CA ASP A 917 15.93 -15.48 57.13
C ASP A 917 16.49 -16.39 58.25
N GLY A 918 17.67 -16.06 58.77
CA GLY A 918 18.25 -16.69 59.94
C GLY A 918 18.83 -18.08 59.70
N ASP A 919 19.04 -18.47 58.44
CA ASP A 919 19.55 -19.80 58.06
C ASP A 919 21.07 -19.94 58.27
N THR A 920 21.75 -18.86 58.70
CA THR A 920 23.19 -18.71 58.91
C THR A 920 24.04 -18.54 57.65
N ASN A 921 23.42 -18.39 56.47
CA ASN A 921 24.04 -18.19 55.18
C ASN A 921 23.99 -16.73 54.73
N ASN A 922 24.89 -15.91 55.28
CA ASN A 922 24.98 -14.51 54.87
C ASN A 922 25.66 -14.26 53.50
N THR A 923 25.77 -15.28 52.63
CA THR A 923 26.44 -15.21 51.32
C THR A 923 25.55 -15.54 50.12
N GLU A 924 24.35 -16.09 50.33
CA GLU A 924 23.40 -16.31 49.23
C GLU A 924 22.83 -15.00 48.68
N ARG A 925 22.04 -15.04 47.61
CA ARG A 925 21.54 -13.81 46.99
C ARG A 925 20.45 -13.19 47.85
N LEU A 926 20.30 -11.87 47.78
CA LEU A 926 19.23 -11.18 48.52
C LEU A 926 17.83 -11.63 48.07
N ILE A 927 17.68 -12.01 46.80
CA ILE A 927 16.43 -12.60 46.31
C ILE A 927 16.10 -13.91 47.02
N ASP A 928 17.10 -14.73 47.33
CA ASP A 928 16.91 -16.03 47.99
C ASP A 928 16.48 -15.81 49.46
N GLU A 929 17.12 -14.88 50.17
CA GLU A 929 16.76 -14.49 51.54
C GLU A 929 15.32 -14.00 51.66
N ILE A 930 14.92 -13.10 50.75
CA ILE A 930 13.55 -12.57 50.72
C ILE A 930 12.55 -13.65 50.31
N ALA A 931 12.94 -14.56 49.40
CA ALA A 931 12.09 -15.69 49.03
C ALA A 931 11.82 -16.64 50.19
N THR A 932 12.82 -16.92 51.04
CA THR A 932 12.62 -17.72 52.26
C THR A 932 11.62 -17.04 53.21
N LEU A 933 11.74 -15.73 53.43
CA LEU A 933 10.78 -14.97 54.25
C LEU A 933 9.38 -14.94 53.64
N GLY A 934 9.26 -14.77 52.32
CA GLY A 934 7.98 -14.77 51.60
C GLY A 934 7.28 -16.12 51.70
N ASN A 935 8.02 -17.21 51.52
CA ASN A 935 7.53 -18.58 51.70
C ASN A 935 7.11 -18.86 53.15
N ALA A 936 7.89 -18.38 54.13
CA ALA A 936 7.53 -18.50 55.54
C ALA A 936 6.24 -17.76 55.88
N LEU A 937 6.05 -16.55 55.35
CA LEU A 937 4.80 -15.80 55.48
C LEU A 937 3.62 -16.52 54.83
N TYR A 938 3.80 -17.10 53.65
CA TYR A 938 2.72 -17.85 52.99
C TYR A 938 2.31 -19.08 53.80
N ALA A 939 3.28 -19.84 54.32
CA ALA A 939 3.02 -20.98 55.18
C ALA A 939 2.26 -20.57 56.46
N GLU A 940 2.60 -19.41 57.03
CA GLU A 940 1.89 -18.87 58.20
C GLU A 940 0.47 -18.40 57.84
N ILE A 941 0.28 -17.77 56.67
CA ILE A 941 -1.05 -17.44 56.12
C ILE A 941 -1.93 -18.69 56.00
N GLN A 942 -1.39 -19.78 55.44
CA GLN A 942 -2.09 -21.05 55.30
C GLN A 942 -2.45 -21.65 56.66
N THR A 943 -1.49 -21.65 57.59
CA THR A 943 -1.67 -22.16 58.96
C THR A 943 -2.74 -21.36 59.70
N TYR A 944 -2.68 -20.03 59.65
CA TYR A 944 -3.63 -19.15 60.30
C TYR A 944 -5.05 -19.32 59.75
N ALA A 945 -5.19 -19.33 58.42
CA ALA A 945 -6.48 -19.53 57.76
C ALA A 945 -7.12 -20.87 58.14
N ALA A 946 -6.34 -21.95 58.12
CA ALA A 946 -6.82 -23.28 58.47
C ALA A 946 -7.13 -23.44 59.97
N THR A 947 -6.27 -22.95 60.86
CA THR A 947 -6.35 -23.23 62.31
C THR A 947 -7.14 -22.20 63.10
N THR A 948 -7.06 -20.92 62.73
CA THR A 948 -7.74 -19.81 63.41
C THR A 948 -9.11 -19.52 62.79
N LEU A 949 -9.19 -19.50 61.46
CA LEU A 949 -10.42 -19.14 60.74
C LEU A 949 -11.23 -20.36 60.28
N GLY A 950 -10.64 -21.56 60.34
CA GLY A 950 -11.29 -22.82 59.97
C GLY A 950 -11.56 -22.98 58.47
N SER A 951 -10.85 -22.22 57.63
CA SER A 951 -10.98 -22.23 56.17
C SER A 951 -9.59 -22.22 55.56
N PRO A 952 -9.09 -23.34 55.02
CA PRO A 952 -7.81 -23.34 54.32
C PRO A 952 -7.83 -22.41 53.10
N ILE A 953 -6.68 -21.80 52.81
CA ILE A 953 -6.51 -20.78 51.76
C ILE A 953 -5.39 -21.19 50.82
N VAL A 954 -5.55 -20.87 49.55
CA VAL A 954 -4.49 -20.98 48.54
C VAL A 954 -4.42 -19.72 47.68
N TYR A 955 -3.22 -19.38 47.25
CA TYR A 955 -2.93 -18.26 46.37
C TYR A 955 -2.51 -18.73 44.97
N ASP A 956 -3.00 -18.05 43.94
CA ASP A 956 -2.57 -18.21 42.55
C ASP A 956 -2.30 -16.82 41.96
N GLU A 957 -1.05 -16.59 41.55
CA GLU A 957 -0.63 -15.31 41.01
C GLU A 957 -1.22 -15.00 39.62
N HIS A 958 -1.67 -16.01 38.88
CA HIS A 958 -2.17 -15.88 37.50
C HIS A 958 -3.70 -15.86 37.43
N ALA A 959 -4.40 -15.84 38.57
CA ALA A 959 -5.86 -15.90 38.61
C ALA A 959 -6.45 -14.75 39.43
N HIS A 960 -7.59 -14.22 38.99
CA HIS A 960 -8.42 -13.33 39.81
C HIS A 960 -9.51 -14.15 40.52
N PRO A 961 -9.73 -14.01 41.85
CA PRO A 961 -9.28 -12.95 42.74
C PRO A 961 -8.04 -13.28 43.59
N TYR A 962 -7.10 -14.07 43.05
CA TYR A 962 -5.82 -14.51 43.61
C TYR A 962 -5.89 -15.47 44.80
N PHE A 963 -6.81 -15.27 45.74
CA PHE A 963 -6.98 -16.15 46.90
C PHE A 963 -8.25 -16.98 46.80
N PHE A 964 -8.10 -18.30 46.94
CA PHE A 964 -9.16 -19.30 46.78
C PHE A 964 -9.30 -20.15 48.05
N ILE A 965 -10.45 -20.81 48.19
CA ILE A 965 -10.66 -21.83 49.22
C ILE A 965 -9.89 -23.08 48.81
N ASP A 966 -8.92 -23.48 49.64
CA ASP A 966 -8.21 -24.74 49.49
C ASP A 966 -9.08 -25.86 50.09
N THR A 967 -9.83 -26.51 49.23
CA THR A 967 -10.87 -27.47 49.64
C THR A 967 -10.29 -28.78 50.16
N ASN A 968 -9.07 -29.12 49.76
CA ASN A 968 -8.43 -30.38 50.13
C ASN A 968 -7.27 -30.19 51.13
N GLY A 969 -6.87 -28.95 51.41
CA GLY A 969 -5.87 -28.58 52.39
C GLY A 969 -4.43 -28.91 51.97
N ASN A 970 -4.16 -29.05 50.67
CA ASN A 970 -2.84 -29.40 50.16
C ASN A 970 -1.94 -28.18 49.90
N GLY A 971 -2.48 -26.97 50.02
CA GLY A 971 -1.78 -25.70 49.85
C GLY A 971 -1.46 -25.32 48.40
N VAL A 972 -2.01 -25.99 47.39
CA VAL A 972 -1.85 -25.70 45.96
C VAL A 972 -3.21 -25.59 45.27
N ARG A 973 -3.35 -24.68 44.29
CA ARG A 973 -4.65 -24.46 43.65
C ARG A 973 -4.89 -25.59 42.66
N ASP A 974 -5.94 -26.37 42.91
CA ASP A 974 -6.33 -27.48 42.05
C ASP A 974 -7.50 -27.13 41.11
N ALA A 975 -7.63 -27.92 40.04
CA ALA A 975 -8.77 -27.83 39.13
C ALA A 975 -10.09 -28.08 39.88
N GLY A 976 -10.99 -27.10 39.85
CA GLY A 976 -12.27 -27.11 40.58
C GLY A 976 -12.26 -26.24 41.85
N GLU A 977 -11.12 -25.69 42.25
CA GLU A 977 -10.99 -24.73 43.36
C GLU A 977 -11.19 -23.27 42.89
N ASP A 978 -12.32 -23.02 42.23
CA ASP A 978 -12.63 -21.70 41.64
C ASP A 978 -13.34 -20.75 42.63
N SER A 979 -13.60 -21.24 43.85
CA SER A 979 -14.30 -20.47 44.87
C SER A 979 -13.35 -19.46 45.52
N LYS A 980 -13.67 -18.17 45.36
CA LYS A 980 -12.95 -17.08 46.04
C LYS A 980 -12.90 -17.33 47.55
N TYR A 981 -11.77 -17.00 48.17
CA TYR A 981 -11.64 -17.06 49.61
C TYR A 981 -12.48 -15.95 50.28
N THR A 982 -13.31 -16.32 51.25
CA THR A 982 -14.25 -15.39 51.92
C THR A 982 -14.05 -15.25 53.42
N ALA A 983 -13.31 -16.15 54.06
CA ALA A 983 -13.10 -16.14 55.51
C ALA A 983 -11.96 -15.20 55.90
N TRP A 984 -12.15 -13.89 55.64
CA TRP A 984 -11.17 -12.85 55.96
C TRP A 984 -11.40 -12.28 57.36
N ASP A 985 -10.30 -11.97 58.04
CA ASP A 985 -10.29 -11.10 59.22
C ASP A 985 -9.20 -10.03 59.10
N GLY A 986 -9.06 -9.19 60.14
CA GLY A 986 -8.12 -8.09 60.11
C GLY A 986 -6.65 -8.51 60.08
N ALA A 987 -6.27 -9.61 60.71
CA ALA A 987 -4.87 -10.08 60.74
C ALA A 987 -4.47 -10.66 59.38
N LEU A 988 -5.32 -11.55 58.84
CA LEU A 988 -5.08 -12.19 57.55
C LEU A 988 -5.04 -11.18 56.40
N MET A 989 -5.88 -10.14 56.43
CA MET A 989 -5.86 -9.09 55.40
C MET A 989 -4.52 -8.34 55.34
N LYS A 990 -3.92 -8.03 56.49
CA LYS A 990 -2.64 -7.30 56.57
C LYS A 990 -1.50 -8.15 56.03
N ALA A 991 -1.43 -9.40 56.50
CA ALA A 991 -0.42 -10.36 56.09
C ALA A 991 -0.53 -10.69 54.59
N ALA A 992 -1.74 -10.97 54.08
CA ALA A 992 -1.96 -11.26 52.67
C ALA A 992 -1.60 -10.08 51.76
N HIS A 993 -1.84 -8.83 52.18
CA HIS A 993 -1.43 -7.65 51.44
C HIS A 993 0.10 -7.53 51.34
N ASN A 994 0.81 -7.67 52.46
CA ASN A 994 2.28 -7.64 52.47
C ASN A 994 2.90 -8.82 51.70
N PHE A 995 2.27 -10.00 51.75
CA PHE A 995 2.65 -11.14 50.92
C PHE A 995 2.51 -10.83 49.44
N GLN A 996 1.38 -10.26 49.02
CA GLN A 996 1.15 -9.93 47.62
C GLN A 996 2.14 -8.87 47.11
N ILE A 997 2.56 -7.93 47.95
CA ILE A 997 3.60 -6.97 47.59
C ILE A 997 4.89 -7.68 47.15
N TRP A 998 5.33 -8.69 47.91
CA TRP A 998 6.51 -9.48 47.53
C TRP A 998 6.27 -10.25 46.22
N VAL A 999 5.15 -10.95 46.09
CA VAL A 999 4.86 -11.75 44.90
C VAL A 999 4.74 -10.89 43.64
N LYS A 1000 4.09 -9.73 43.73
CA LYS A 1000 3.81 -8.85 42.59
C LYS A 1000 4.93 -7.87 42.29
N GLU A 1001 5.99 -7.84 43.09
CA GLU A 1001 7.20 -7.04 42.85
C GLU A 1001 8.44 -7.95 42.96
N PRO A 1002 8.78 -8.72 41.91
CA PRO A 1002 9.91 -9.65 41.94
C PRO A 1002 11.26 -8.93 42.14
N GLY A 1003 11.33 -7.62 41.87
CA GLY A 1003 12.47 -6.76 42.17
C GLY A 1003 12.49 -6.21 43.60
N ALA A 1004 11.56 -6.58 44.50
CA ALA A 1004 11.45 -6.00 45.84
C ALA A 1004 12.73 -6.15 46.67
N TRP A 1005 13.46 -7.24 46.46
CA TRP A 1005 14.77 -7.49 47.08
C TRP A 1005 15.81 -6.45 46.67
N ALA A 1006 15.71 -5.86 45.47
CA ALA A 1006 16.63 -4.83 44.97
C ALA A 1006 16.11 -3.42 45.27
N HIS A 1007 14.81 -3.18 45.06
CA HIS A 1007 14.21 -1.87 45.22
C HIS A 1007 14.26 -1.36 46.67
N ASN A 1008 14.00 -2.22 47.67
CA ASN A 1008 14.18 -1.88 49.09
C ASN A 1008 14.18 -3.15 49.98
N THR A 1009 15.29 -3.89 49.99
CA THR A 1009 15.43 -5.18 50.72
C THR A 1009 15.03 -5.09 52.19
N ASN A 1010 15.44 -4.01 52.86
CA ASN A 1010 15.18 -3.83 54.29
C ASN A 1010 13.68 -3.64 54.56
N TYR A 1011 13.01 -2.82 53.73
CA TYR A 1011 11.59 -2.57 53.87
C TYR A 1011 10.77 -3.84 53.66
N ILE A 1012 11.06 -4.60 52.58
CA ILE A 1012 10.31 -5.83 52.31
C ILE A 1012 10.56 -6.88 53.39
N ALA A 1013 11.80 -7.05 53.89
CA ALA A 1013 12.07 -7.95 55.01
C ALA A 1013 11.29 -7.55 56.28
N GLN A 1014 11.21 -6.25 56.60
CA GLN A 1014 10.41 -5.76 57.74
C GLN A 1014 8.92 -6.09 57.59
N LEU A 1015 8.35 -5.89 56.40
CA LEU A 1015 6.94 -6.21 56.14
C LEU A 1015 6.65 -7.71 56.28
N LEU A 1016 7.51 -8.56 55.72
CA LEU A 1016 7.34 -10.01 55.75
C LEU A 1016 7.47 -10.55 57.19
N ILE A 1017 8.54 -10.18 57.90
CA ILE A 1017 8.79 -10.63 59.28
C ILE A 1017 7.68 -10.16 60.23
N ASP A 1018 7.31 -8.88 60.19
CA ASP A 1018 6.26 -8.37 61.08
C ASP A 1018 4.88 -8.99 60.76
N SER A 1019 4.64 -9.41 59.51
CA SER A 1019 3.41 -10.12 59.15
C SER A 1019 3.37 -11.55 59.68
N ILE A 1020 4.52 -12.25 59.68
CA ILE A 1020 4.63 -13.56 60.32
C ILE A 1020 4.35 -13.44 61.83
N GLU A 1021 4.93 -12.42 62.47
CA GLU A 1021 4.72 -12.15 63.90
C GLU A 1021 3.24 -11.82 64.22
N ASP A 1022 2.55 -11.01 63.40
CA ASP A 1022 1.13 -10.65 63.62
C ASP A 1022 0.19 -11.85 63.53
N LEU A 1023 0.51 -12.83 62.66
CA LEU A 1023 -0.23 -14.09 62.57
C LEU A 1023 0.11 -15.08 63.70
N GLY A 1024 1.15 -14.81 64.49
CA GLY A 1024 1.59 -15.65 65.61
C GLY A 1024 2.72 -16.64 65.30
N GLY A 1025 3.36 -16.51 64.13
CA GLY A 1025 4.52 -17.31 63.73
C GLY A 1025 5.78 -16.96 64.54
N ASP A 1026 6.71 -17.90 64.63
CA ASP A 1026 8.00 -17.71 65.33
C ASP A 1026 9.00 -16.99 64.42
N VAL A 1027 9.34 -15.76 64.80
CA VAL A 1027 10.32 -14.92 64.08
C VAL A 1027 11.67 -14.84 64.78
N SER A 1028 11.90 -15.64 65.83
CA SER A 1028 13.10 -15.52 66.68
C SER A 1028 14.41 -15.87 65.97
N SER A 1029 14.35 -16.65 64.88
CA SER A 1029 15.49 -16.91 63.99
C SER A 1029 15.74 -15.78 62.99
N PHE A 1030 14.71 -15.04 62.59
CA PHE A 1030 14.82 -13.99 61.58
C PHE A 1030 15.52 -12.76 62.12
N LYS A 1031 16.21 -12.05 61.23
CA LYS A 1031 16.89 -10.80 61.55
C LYS A 1031 16.19 -9.63 60.90
N ARG A 1032 15.28 -9.03 61.66
CA ARG A 1032 14.61 -7.79 61.26
C ARG A 1032 15.62 -6.63 61.21
N PRO A 1033 15.76 -5.94 60.06
CA PRO A 1033 16.69 -4.81 59.90
C PRO A 1033 16.19 -3.52 60.56
#